data_AF-A0A1Z8SL59-F1
#
_entry.id   AF-A0A1Z8SL59-F1
#
_cell.length_a   1.000
_cell.length_b   1.000
_cell.length_c   1.000
_cell.angle_alpha   90.00
_cell.angle_beta   90.00
_cell.angle_gamma   90.00
#
_symmetry.space_group_name_H-M   'P 1'
#
loop_
_entity.id
_entity.type
_entity.pdbx_description
1 polymer ?
#
loop_
_entity_poly.entity_id
_entity_poly.type
_entity_poly.pdbx_seq_one_letter_code
_entity_poly.pdbx_strand_id
1 'polypeptide(L)'
;MSIFLPPGFTITPACTSIVIDSQQKGTVMNLLILFLIGLGFPALAADPPVDPVGGDGSKGSMKFEIIDTDGEAVPSRLTFRKTDGTRQKFFSETQVLPKDLAIRDDVICTLSGRGHITLPVGKWVVYASRGPEWSIDRQEVSISADTMTEVTFRLEQQIDSSGWAAADYHLHTLTYSGHGDSNMTERIISIASEALEVGIATDHNHHTDYSPTISELSAGEHFQGIVGNEISVPLGHFNAFPLEPWGEVVDVNSSNGPRMFRAVRKMGTEGGEVPVIQVNHPRWEAIDYFRIAGLDPITGKSADHDWSLDFDSVEIFNENPGWGYYDAETTDRNVGTSRHSVLEDWHNLLNHGARITAVGNSDSHTVNVNLAGWPRNYFPVSNDQPGQIPVKEICDTVKNGQVFTTYGPFIKFSVNGKGMGETVKAERAAVRLSVEVYAADWIDVDRVLVVVDGDVVETIPVPETREILRLKDERKIPVRTDGWIAIRVEGDDSLAPIVPDKDRPILPIAMTNPIYVDVDGDGRVTAPVEVARNWLENHKGDSMHLHAEWQARQPHQRVAMLHACTDDSETVRTLLKWGLQDPSRLVWLAACRTMEELELRNDADLTAELLKKYSLEGLDHWALSVILKAMPPEESGPRIAELLGRKGKNALGIHTRQVISLLPGHFVRRVFISEPFPGGGKEGIEGVLALPAQERQTTRVLLSTEEGPFDLQQYGEERGRSEDCVFLMRCVLISPGDRQVNLAAGSDDGCLIQVNGVTVVEDFSEQGVDPLDHLIQVPLKKGTNEILFFVENGGGNSGASLRVLDEKVVVQSAEKSSLKPSISPRDKVVSDLAALHAAATIFFLDRNEWPAAVSDLVDAKLIQSITTDPWGGEYQIIQSGNKVEVLCLGADGSEGGIGLEADVRYSP
;
A
#
# COMPACT_ATOMS: atom_id res chain seq x y z
N MET A 1 -37.08 -71.80 5.26
CA MET A 1 -36.04 -72.38 6.14
C MET A 1 -35.09 -71.25 6.51
N SER A 2 -34.86 -70.87 7.77
CA SER A 2 -35.54 -71.18 9.04
C SER A 2 -35.20 -70.00 9.98
N ILE A 3 -36.08 -69.00 10.14
CA ILE A 3 -37.03 -68.84 11.25
C ILE A 3 -36.37 -68.89 12.65
N PHE A 4 -36.30 -67.73 13.31
CA PHE A 4 -36.94 -67.48 14.62
C PHE A 4 -37.34 -65.98 14.70
N LEU A 5 -38.41 -65.66 15.44
CA LEU A 5 -39.14 -64.36 15.56
C LEU A 5 -39.63 -64.19 17.03
N PRO A 6 -40.33 -63.10 17.41
CA PRO A 6 -39.94 -61.68 17.50
C PRO A 6 -39.93 -61.31 19.02
N PRO A 7 -40.73 -60.39 19.67
CA PRO A 7 -41.40 -59.11 19.34
C PRO A 7 -40.75 -57.87 20.05
N GLY A 8 -41.20 -56.62 19.87
CA GLY A 8 -42.11 -56.08 18.85
C GLY A 8 -42.67 -54.67 19.11
N PHE A 9 -42.92 -53.93 18.00
CA PHE A 9 -43.99 -52.93 17.75
C PHE A 9 -44.10 -51.64 18.61
N THR A 10 -44.38 -50.41 18.12
CA THR A 10 -44.40 -49.70 16.78
C THR A 10 -44.73 -48.20 17.07
N ILE A 11 -44.63 -47.19 16.19
CA ILE A 11 -45.46 -46.90 14.98
C ILE A 11 -44.72 -45.97 13.99
N THR A 12 -45.14 -46.08 12.73
CA THR A 12 -44.58 -45.63 11.43
C THR A 12 -44.57 -44.12 11.11
N PRO A 13 -43.67 -43.67 10.22
CA PRO A 13 -43.89 -42.50 9.35
C PRO A 13 -44.68 -42.87 8.09
N ALA A 14 -45.37 -41.90 7.47
CA ALA A 14 -46.04 -42.06 6.18
C ALA A 14 -45.58 -40.97 5.20
N CYS A 15 -45.42 -41.33 3.94
CA CYS A 15 -45.06 -40.43 2.84
C CYS A 15 -46.08 -40.65 1.72
N THR A 16 -46.65 -39.56 1.18
CA THR A 16 -47.51 -39.63 -0.01
C THR A 16 -47.33 -38.35 -0.85
N SER A 17 -46.97 -38.55 -2.10
CA SER A 17 -46.86 -37.50 -3.12
C SER A 17 -48.21 -37.17 -3.76
N ILE A 18 -48.43 -35.90 -4.10
CA ILE A 18 -49.51 -35.47 -5.02
C ILE A 18 -48.93 -34.48 -6.02
N VAL A 19 -49.06 -34.83 -7.30
CA VAL A 19 -48.85 -33.93 -8.45
C VAL A 19 -50.19 -33.22 -8.72
N ILE A 20 -50.16 -31.92 -8.99
CA ILE A 20 -51.34 -31.18 -9.45
C ILE A 20 -51.13 -30.77 -10.91
N ASP A 21 -51.97 -31.32 -11.79
CA ASP A 21 -52.06 -30.95 -13.20
C ASP A 21 -53.05 -29.78 -13.38
N SER A 22 -52.88 -29.07 -14.48
CA SER A 22 -53.61 -27.89 -14.91
C SER A 22 -55.00 -28.19 -15.51
N GLN A 23 -55.75 -27.11 -15.76
CA GLN A 23 -57.01 -27.03 -16.53
C GLN A 23 -58.32 -27.42 -15.80
N GLN A 24 -59.16 -26.41 -15.52
CA GLN A 24 -60.29 -26.09 -16.41
C GLN A 24 -60.98 -24.75 -16.06
N LYS A 25 -61.53 -24.09 -17.08
CA LYS A 25 -62.36 -22.88 -16.96
C LYS A 25 -63.78 -23.25 -16.52
N GLY A 26 -64.41 -22.45 -15.65
CA GLY A 26 -65.79 -22.67 -15.24
C GLY A 26 -66.47 -21.41 -14.67
N THR A 27 -67.13 -20.63 -15.52
CA THR A 27 -67.89 -19.43 -15.14
C THR A 27 -69.18 -19.81 -14.41
N VAL A 28 -69.36 -19.39 -13.15
CA VAL A 28 -70.69 -19.33 -12.51
C VAL A 28 -70.86 -17.99 -11.79
N MET A 29 -71.68 -17.14 -12.39
CA MET A 29 -72.17 -15.90 -11.79
C MET A 29 -73.28 -16.24 -10.80
N ASN A 30 -73.13 -15.86 -9.52
CA ASN A 30 -74.21 -15.96 -8.54
C ASN A 30 -74.41 -14.64 -7.79
N LEU A 31 -75.63 -14.12 -7.90
CA LEU A 31 -76.06 -12.87 -7.31
C LEU A 31 -76.45 -13.12 -5.85
N LEU A 32 -75.83 -12.42 -4.89
CA LEU A 32 -76.35 -12.33 -3.53
C LEU A 32 -76.26 -10.90 -2.98
N ILE A 33 -77.36 -10.17 -3.11
CA ILE A 33 -77.56 -8.87 -2.46
C ILE A 33 -78.12 -9.15 -1.06
N LEU A 34 -77.38 -8.78 -0.01
CA LEU A 34 -77.95 -8.69 1.34
C LEU A 34 -77.24 -7.64 2.21
N PHE A 35 -77.98 -6.57 2.49
CA PHE A 35 -77.89 -5.68 3.66
C PHE A 35 -76.51 -5.15 4.11
N LEU A 36 -76.15 -3.99 3.57
CA LEU A 36 -75.30 -3.01 4.27
C LEU A 36 -76.08 -2.41 5.46
N ILE A 37 -75.72 -2.81 6.68
CA ILE A 37 -75.93 -2.00 7.89
C ILE A 37 -74.58 -1.43 8.26
N GLY A 38 -74.50 -0.09 8.36
CA GLY A 38 -73.25 0.62 8.60
C GLY A 38 -72.67 0.35 9.99
N LEU A 39 -71.71 -0.58 10.06
CA LEU A 39 -70.62 -0.48 11.01
C LEU A 39 -69.45 0.13 10.24
N GLY A 40 -69.11 1.38 10.58
CA GLY A 40 -67.88 1.96 10.08
C GLY A 40 -66.72 1.13 10.62
N PHE A 41 -66.00 0.46 9.72
CA PHE A 41 -64.64 0.04 10.04
C PHE A 41 -63.88 1.31 10.47
N PRO A 42 -63.19 1.31 11.63
CA PRO A 42 -62.19 2.33 11.83
C PRO A 42 -61.22 2.21 10.66
N ALA A 43 -60.92 3.33 9.99
CA ALA A 43 -59.79 3.34 9.08
C ALA A 43 -58.59 2.82 9.88
N LEU A 44 -57.88 1.81 9.37
CA LEU A 44 -56.58 1.47 9.95
C LEU A 44 -55.79 2.77 9.97
N ALA A 45 -55.41 3.21 11.16
CA ALA A 45 -54.48 4.32 11.28
C ALA A 45 -53.23 3.88 10.53
N ALA A 46 -52.85 4.61 9.48
CA ALA A 46 -51.59 4.36 8.80
C ALA A 46 -50.48 4.47 9.85
N ASP A 47 -49.53 3.53 9.84
CA ASP A 47 -48.43 3.53 10.80
C ASP A 47 -47.75 4.91 10.78
N PRO A 48 -47.54 5.54 11.95
CA PRO A 48 -47.03 6.91 12.01
C PRO A 48 -45.64 6.98 11.38
N PRO A 49 -45.29 8.09 10.70
CA PRO A 49 -43.96 8.24 10.14
C PRO A 49 -42.92 8.24 11.27
N VAL A 50 -41.80 7.58 11.06
CA VAL A 50 -40.63 7.75 11.92
C VAL A 50 -39.89 9.03 11.56
N ASP A 51 -39.18 9.63 12.52
CA ASP A 51 -38.67 11.00 12.38
C ASP A 51 -37.14 11.06 12.33
N PRO A 52 -36.49 10.65 11.21
CA PRO A 52 -35.03 10.73 11.07
C PRO A 52 -34.52 12.17 11.01
N VAL A 53 -35.38 13.15 10.73
CA VAL A 53 -35.01 14.57 10.62
C VAL A 53 -34.67 15.19 11.98
N GLY A 54 -35.36 14.78 13.04
CA GLY A 54 -35.16 15.33 14.39
C GLY A 54 -35.52 16.82 14.52
N GLY A 55 -35.41 17.35 15.75
CA GLY A 55 -35.67 18.76 16.08
C GLY A 55 -37.09 19.29 15.80
N ASP A 56 -37.29 20.59 16.04
CA ASP A 56 -38.59 21.29 16.00
C ASP A 56 -38.92 21.95 14.63
N GLY A 57 -38.16 21.64 13.58
CA GLY A 57 -38.37 22.20 12.24
C GLY A 57 -39.70 21.77 11.61
N SER A 58 -40.20 22.53 10.64
CA SER A 58 -41.41 22.14 9.89
C SER A 58 -41.14 20.93 8.98
N LYS A 59 -41.91 19.86 9.18
CA LYS A 59 -41.80 18.57 8.48
C LYS A 59 -43.12 18.20 7.80
N GLY A 60 -43.02 17.45 6.71
CA GLY A 60 -44.10 16.61 6.20
C GLY A 60 -43.71 15.14 6.29
N SER A 61 -44.58 14.21 5.88
CA SER A 61 -44.20 12.80 5.76
C SER A 61 -44.14 12.32 4.32
N MET A 62 -43.23 11.38 4.07
CA MET A 62 -43.07 10.66 2.82
C MET A 62 -43.18 9.17 3.11
N LYS A 63 -44.12 8.50 2.45
CA LYS A 63 -44.20 7.05 2.41
C LYS A 63 -43.62 6.60 1.07
N PHE A 64 -42.57 5.79 1.11
CA PHE A 64 -41.88 5.33 -0.08
C PHE A 64 -41.94 3.82 -0.23
N GLU A 65 -41.87 3.38 -1.48
CA GLU A 65 -41.74 1.99 -1.89
C GLU A 65 -40.80 1.96 -3.12
N ILE A 66 -39.87 1.02 -3.14
CA ILE A 66 -38.85 0.84 -4.19
C ILE A 66 -39.02 -0.59 -4.69
N ILE A 67 -39.42 -0.72 -5.95
CA ILE A 67 -39.78 -2.01 -6.56
C ILE A 67 -38.98 -2.29 -7.83
N ASP A 68 -38.82 -3.57 -8.12
CA ASP A 68 -38.28 -4.05 -9.38
C ASP A 68 -39.32 -4.00 -10.53
N THR A 69 -38.98 -4.64 -11.66
CA THR A 69 -39.84 -4.76 -12.84
C THR A 69 -41.01 -5.73 -12.66
N ASP A 70 -40.90 -6.71 -11.76
CA ASP A 70 -41.98 -7.66 -11.43
C ASP A 70 -42.96 -7.07 -10.40
N GLY A 71 -42.54 -6.00 -9.70
CA GLY A 71 -43.33 -5.25 -8.72
C GLY A 71 -43.06 -5.66 -7.27
N GLU A 72 -42.04 -6.48 -7.04
CA GLU A 72 -41.60 -6.85 -5.70
C GLU A 72 -40.67 -5.78 -5.11
N ALA A 73 -40.71 -5.60 -3.79
CA ALA A 73 -39.92 -4.57 -3.13
C ALA A 73 -38.49 -5.06 -2.89
N VAL A 74 -37.51 -4.22 -3.22
CA VAL A 74 -36.09 -4.58 -3.20
C VAL A 74 -35.30 -3.69 -2.24
N PRO A 75 -34.27 -4.23 -1.53
CA PRO A 75 -33.36 -3.42 -0.75
C PRO A 75 -32.70 -2.35 -1.65
N SER A 76 -32.51 -1.13 -1.15
CA SER A 76 -32.04 -0.02 -1.99
C SER A 76 -31.55 1.17 -1.17
N ARG A 77 -30.73 2.02 -1.79
CA ARG A 77 -30.36 3.33 -1.25
C ARG A 77 -31.18 4.45 -1.89
N LEU A 78 -31.78 5.28 -1.03
CA LEU A 78 -32.28 6.61 -1.35
C LEU A 78 -31.21 7.68 -1.06
N THR A 79 -30.92 8.51 -2.05
CA THR A 79 -29.98 9.65 -1.94
C THR A 79 -30.71 10.96 -2.18
N PHE A 80 -30.63 11.89 -1.22
CA PHE A 80 -31.39 13.13 -1.21
C PHE A 80 -30.54 14.34 -1.63
N ARG A 81 -31.04 15.15 -2.55
CA ARG A 81 -30.41 16.38 -3.04
C ARG A 81 -31.41 17.54 -3.10
N LYS A 82 -30.92 18.77 -3.12
CA LYS A 82 -31.72 19.94 -3.49
C LYS A 82 -32.00 19.97 -4.99
N THR A 83 -32.94 20.81 -5.40
CA THR A 83 -33.31 21.01 -6.82
C THR A 83 -32.20 21.65 -7.66
N ASP A 84 -31.20 22.27 -7.03
CA ASP A 84 -29.95 22.73 -7.66
C ASP A 84 -28.84 21.66 -7.67
N GLY A 85 -29.13 20.43 -7.22
CA GLY A 85 -28.19 19.33 -7.11
C GLY A 85 -27.36 19.32 -5.83
N THR A 86 -27.42 20.35 -4.99
CA THR A 86 -26.56 20.44 -3.79
C THR A 86 -26.93 19.42 -2.70
N ARG A 87 -25.91 18.99 -1.96
CA ARG A 87 -26.06 18.16 -0.75
C ARG A 87 -26.49 19.03 0.43
N GLN A 88 -27.52 18.61 1.17
CA GLN A 88 -27.85 19.16 2.49
C GLN A 88 -27.81 18.03 3.52
N LYS A 89 -27.20 18.28 4.68
CA LYS A 89 -27.34 17.43 5.88
C LYS A 89 -28.63 17.82 6.61
N PHE A 90 -29.55 16.87 6.83
CA PHE A 90 -30.82 17.14 7.51
C PHE A 90 -31.42 15.93 8.25
N PHE A 91 -30.85 14.73 8.15
CA PHE A 91 -31.17 13.63 9.06
C PHE A 91 -30.24 13.67 10.29
N SER A 92 -30.79 13.80 11.50
CA SER A 92 -30.03 13.76 12.77
C SER A 92 -30.28 12.50 13.59
N GLU A 93 -31.46 11.90 13.49
CA GLU A 93 -31.85 10.72 14.26
C GLU A 93 -31.57 9.45 13.45
N THR A 94 -30.32 8.98 13.47
CA THR A 94 -29.87 7.90 12.59
C THR A 94 -30.39 6.51 12.96
N GLN A 95 -30.86 6.32 14.20
CA GLN A 95 -31.23 5.02 14.77
C GLN A 95 -32.76 4.78 14.80
N VAL A 96 -33.51 5.39 13.87
CA VAL A 96 -34.96 5.12 13.72
C VAL A 96 -35.18 3.94 12.78
N LEU A 97 -36.03 2.98 13.21
CA LEU A 97 -36.21 1.67 12.54
C LEU A 97 -34.87 0.98 12.17
N PRO A 98 -33.94 0.80 13.13
CA PRO A 98 -32.57 0.37 12.82
C PRO A 98 -32.48 -1.08 12.29
N LYS A 99 -33.57 -1.85 12.33
CA LYS A 99 -33.69 -3.19 11.73
C LYS A 99 -34.05 -3.18 10.23
N ASP A 100 -34.34 -2.02 9.67
CA ASP A 100 -34.70 -1.87 8.26
C ASP A 100 -33.96 -0.72 7.59
N LEU A 101 -33.68 0.36 8.33
CA LEU A 101 -33.07 1.58 7.80
C LEU A 101 -31.67 1.81 8.38
N ALA A 102 -30.70 2.09 7.50
CA ALA A 102 -29.41 2.67 7.87
C ALA A 102 -29.37 4.11 7.34
N ILE A 103 -29.28 5.09 8.25
CA ILE A 103 -29.57 6.50 7.94
C ILE A 103 -28.35 7.38 8.25
N ARG A 104 -28.00 8.27 7.32
CA ARG A 104 -26.99 9.34 7.50
C ARG A 104 -27.52 10.65 6.92
N ASP A 105 -26.84 11.75 7.23
CA ASP A 105 -27.06 13.15 6.78
C ASP A 105 -28.09 13.40 5.66
N ASP A 106 -27.94 12.70 4.54
CA ASP A 106 -28.60 12.88 3.24
C ASP A 106 -28.92 11.55 2.52
N VAL A 107 -28.85 10.41 3.22
CA VAL A 107 -28.94 9.05 2.66
C VAL A 107 -29.72 8.12 3.59
N ILE A 108 -30.56 7.26 2.99
CA ILE A 108 -31.21 6.13 3.66
C ILE A 108 -30.98 4.88 2.83
N CYS A 109 -30.32 3.87 3.40
CA CYS A 109 -30.35 2.50 2.88
C CYS A 109 -31.51 1.75 3.57
N THR A 110 -32.29 0.97 2.81
CA THR A 110 -33.44 0.19 3.31
C THR A 110 -33.30 -1.27 2.93
N LEU A 111 -33.60 -2.19 3.85
CA LEU A 111 -33.63 -3.62 3.59
C LEU A 111 -34.94 -4.06 2.92
N SER A 112 -36.08 -3.56 3.38
CA SER A 112 -37.41 -3.92 2.88
C SER A 112 -37.83 -3.22 1.57
N GLY A 113 -37.05 -2.24 1.11
CA GLY A 113 -37.42 -1.36 0.00
C GLY A 113 -38.57 -0.39 0.31
N ARG A 114 -39.02 -0.31 1.57
CA ARG A 114 -40.23 0.43 1.98
C ARG A 114 -39.96 1.30 3.21
N GLY A 115 -40.77 2.34 3.40
CA GLY A 115 -40.71 3.12 4.62
C GLY A 115 -41.73 4.24 4.70
N HIS A 116 -41.93 4.77 5.91
CA HIS A 116 -42.72 5.97 6.15
C HIS A 116 -41.93 6.89 7.10
N ILE A 117 -41.41 7.99 6.55
CA ILE A 117 -40.46 8.88 7.23
C ILE A 117 -40.95 10.32 7.23
N THR A 118 -40.41 11.15 8.13
CA THR A 118 -40.48 12.61 8.00
C THR A 118 -39.42 13.12 7.02
N LEU A 119 -39.70 14.26 6.39
CA LEU A 119 -38.75 15.06 5.63
C LEU A 119 -38.99 16.55 5.90
N PRO A 120 -37.96 17.42 5.81
CA PRO A 120 -38.17 18.85 5.96
C PRO A 120 -39.02 19.39 4.81
N VAL A 121 -39.93 20.32 5.11
CA VAL A 121 -40.83 20.93 4.11
C VAL A 121 -40.03 21.61 3.00
N GLY A 122 -40.38 21.31 1.74
CA GLY A 122 -39.69 21.84 0.56
C GLY A 122 -39.67 20.87 -0.61
N LYS A 123 -38.87 21.22 -1.62
CA LYS A 123 -38.61 20.38 -2.80
C LYS A 123 -37.29 19.64 -2.66
N TRP A 124 -37.30 18.38 -3.06
CA TRP A 124 -36.18 17.47 -3.00
C TRP A 124 -36.05 16.71 -4.33
N VAL A 125 -34.83 16.44 -4.74
CA VAL A 125 -34.55 15.43 -5.77
C VAL A 125 -34.08 14.18 -5.04
N VAL A 126 -34.77 13.07 -5.27
CA VAL A 126 -34.48 11.79 -4.64
C VAL A 126 -34.07 10.80 -5.72
N TYR A 127 -32.94 10.14 -5.52
CA TYR A 127 -32.43 9.07 -6.37
C TYR A 127 -32.60 7.74 -5.63
N ALA A 128 -33.15 6.72 -6.29
CA ALA A 128 -33.13 5.33 -5.81
C ALA A 128 -32.08 4.54 -6.61
N SER A 129 -31.29 3.71 -5.93
CA SER A 129 -30.17 2.96 -6.52
C SER A 129 -29.95 1.61 -5.80
N ARG A 130 -29.45 0.61 -6.53
CA ARG A 130 -29.18 -0.76 -6.06
C ARG A 130 -27.89 -1.34 -6.66
N GLY A 131 -26.77 -0.62 -6.56
CA GLY A 131 -25.50 -1.03 -7.18
C GLY A 131 -25.42 -0.83 -8.71
N PRO A 132 -24.32 -1.26 -9.36
CA PRO A 132 -24.00 -0.98 -10.76
C PRO A 132 -24.74 -1.83 -11.80
N GLU A 133 -25.38 -2.92 -11.39
CA GLU A 133 -26.18 -3.77 -12.29
C GLU A 133 -27.57 -3.21 -12.56
N TRP A 134 -28.00 -2.24 -11.76
CA TRP A 134 -29.36 -1.71 -11.74
C TRP A 134 -29.43 -0.29 -12.31
N SER A 135 -30.60 0.05 -12.86
CA SER A 135 -30.93 1.42 -13.24
C SER A 135 -31.06 2.35 -12.03
N ILE A 136 -31.20 3.66 -12.30
CA ILE A 136 -31.50 4.67 -11.28
C ILE A 136 -32.87 5.28 -11.58
N ASP A 137 -33.75 5.35 -10.58
CA ASP A 137 -34.94 6.21 -10.64
C ASP A 137 -34.68 7.54 -9.93
N ARG A 138 -35.07 8.65 -10.56
CA ARG A 138 -34.81 10.02 -10.11
C ARG A 138 -36.09 10.85 -10.15
N GLN A 139 -36.63 11.19 -8.99
CA GLN A 139 -37.90 11.92 -8.87
C GLN A 139 -37.74 13.25 -8.11
N GLU A 140 -38.51 14.27 -8.52
CA GLU A 140 -38.67 15.51 -7.73
C GLU A 140 -39.88 15.38 -6.81
N VAL A 141 -39.64 15.39 -5.50
CA VAL A 141 -40.65 15.21 -4.45
C VAL A 141 -40.90 16.55 -3.75
N SER A 142 -42.18 16.92 -3.58
CA SER A 142 -42.60 18.16 -2.90
C SER A 142 -43.26 17.83 -1.55
N ILE A 143 -42.55 18.05 -0.46
CA ILE A 143 -42.99 17.77 0.91
C ILE A 143 -43.67 19.00 1.49
N SER A 144 -44.92 18.86 1.94
CA SER A 144 -45.71 19.91 2.61
C SER A 144 -46.04 19.51 4.05
N ALA A 145 -46.22 20.51 4.93
CA ALA A 145 -46.61 20.28 6.32
C ALA A 145 -47.98 19.59 6.41
N ASP A 146 -48.15 18.73 7.41
CA ASP A 146 -49.39 18.02 7.74
C ASP A 146 -49.97 17.11 6.63
N THR A 147 -49.22 16.88 5.55
CA THR A 147 -49.59 15.98 4.44
C THR A 147 -48.61 14.82 4.31
N MET A 148 -49.15 13.64 4.01
CA MET A 148 -48.38 12.45 3.65
C MET A 148 -48.26 12.37 2.13
N THR A 149 -47.03 12.17 1.64
CA THR A 149 -46.68 12.06 0.22
C THR A 149 -46.33 10.60 -0.09
N GLU A 150 -47.09 9.92 -0.95
CA GLU A 150 -46.72 8.59 -1.43
C GLU A 150 -45.82 8.70 -2.67
N VAL A 151 -44.71 7.97 -2.69
CA VAL A 151 -43.73 7.92 -3.78
C VAL A 151 -43.35 6.47 -4.07
N THR A 152 -43.37 6.07 -5.33
CA THR A 152 -42.91 4.73 -5.75
C THR A 152 -41.76 4.88 -6.72
N PHE A 153 -40.60 4.31 -6.39
CA PHE A 153 -39.44 4.23 -7.28
C PHE A 153 -39.40 2.88 -8.00
N ARG A 154 -38.89 2.86 -9.23
CA ARG A 154 -38.81 1.65 -10.06
C ARG A 154 -37.40 1.40 -10.55
N LEU A 155 -36.79 0.31 -10.13
CA LEU A 155 -35.46 -0.11 -10.58
C LEU A 155 -35.59 -1.31 -11.53
N GLU A 156 -34.66 -1.40 -12.47
CA GLU A 156 -34.53 -2.51 -13.42
C GLU A 156 -33.14 -3.11 -13.23
N GLN A 157 -33.03 -4.43 -13.05
CA GLN A 157 -31.74 -5.11 -13.17
C GLN A 157 -31.39 -5.16 -14.65
N GLN A 158 -30.49 -4.27 -15.07
CA GLN A 158 -30.14 -4.10 -16.48
C GLN A 158 -29.07 -5.11 -16.91
N ILE A 159 -28.13 -5.45 -16.03
CA ILE A 159 -27.04 -6.40 -16.30
C ILE A 159 -27.44 -7.81 -15.83
N ASP A 160 -27.43 -8.78 -16.75
CA ASP A 160 -27.52 -10.20 -16.43
C ASP A 160 -26.15 -10.77 -16.04
N SER A 161 -25.95 -10.85 -14.73
CA SER A 161 -24.79 -11.39 -14.03
C SER A 161 -24.87 -12.91 -13.77
N SER A 162 -25.89 -13.62 -14.24
CA SER A 162 -26.08 -15.06 -13.98
C SER A 162 -24.81 -15.89 -14.23
N GLY A 163 -24.46 -16.76 -13.27
CA GLY A 163 -23.20 -17.50 -13.19
C GLY A 163 -22.05 -16.72 -12.54
N TRP A 164 -22.31 -15.54 -11.99
CA TRP A 164 -21.35 -14.68 -11.28
C TRP A 164 -21.99 -14.09 -10.01
N ALA A 165 -21.16 -13.72 -9.05
CA ALA A 165 -21.57 -12.99 -7.86
C ALA A 165 -20.66 -11.78 -7.61
N ALA A 166 -21.23 -10.71 -7.05
CA ALA A 166 -20.49 -9.55 -6.59
C ALA A 166 -20.02 -9.74 -5.14
N ALA A 167 -18.76 -9.39 -4.88
CA ALA A 167 -18.15 -9.45 -3.56
C ALA A 167 -17.40 -8.17 -3.19
N ASP A 168 -17.42 -7.85 -1.90
CA ASP A 168 -16.51 -6.91 -1.27
C ASP A 168 -15.67 -7.66 -0.23
N TYR A 169 -14.35 -7.71 -0.43
CA TYR A 169 -13.44 -8.46 0.45
C TYR A 169 -12.83 -7.63 1.58
N HIS A 170 -13.28 -6.38 1.78
CA HIS A 170 -12.75 -5.48 2.81
C HIS A 170 -13.86 -4.57 3.39
N LEU A 171 -14.41 -4.93 4.55
CA LEU A 171 -15.58 -4.29 5.16
C LEU A 171 -15.45 -4.18 6.67
N HIS A 172 -15.74 -2.99 7.20
CA HIS A 172 -15.62 -2.67 8.63
C HIS A 172 -16.94 -2.30 9.28
N THR A 173 -16.97 -2.46 10.60
CA THR A 173 -18.03 -1.99 11.47
C THR A 173 -17.47 -1.16 12.62
N LEU A 174 -18.18 -0.10 12.99
CA LEU A 174 -17.92 0.65 14.22
C LEU A 174 -18.02 -0.26 15.47
N THR A 175 -18.77 -1.36 15.36
CA THR A 175 -18.99 -2.33 16.44
C THR A 175 -17.71 -3.05 16.87
N TYR A 176 -16.83 -3.42 15.93
CA TYR A 176 -15.61 -4.20 16.23
C TYR A 176 -14.31 -3.46 15.84
N SER A 177 -14.27 -2.76 14.69
CA SER A 177 -13.11 -1.92 14.32
C SER A 177 -12.97 -0.67 15.21
N GLY A 178 -14.04 -0.25 15.91
CA GLY A 178 -14.01 0.85 16.89
C GLY A 178 -13.97 2.26 16.28
N HIS A 179 -13.96 2.39 14.96
CA HIS A 179 -14.11 3.66 14.24
C HIS A 179 -14.95 3.48 12.96
N GLY A 180 -15.14 4.57 12.20
CA GLY A 180 -16.18 4.65 11.18
C GLY A 180 -17.53 5.06 11.77
N ASP A 181 -18.63 4.74 11.06
CA ASP A 181 -19.99 5.01 11.54
C ASP A 181 -20.95 3.80 11.46
N SER A 182 -20.70 2.82 10.60
CA SER A 182 -21.64 1.72 10.34
C SER A 182 -21.60 0.67 11.45
N ASN A 183 -22.68 0.48 12.21
CA ASN A 183 -22.79 -0.68 13.09
C ASN A 183 -23.07 -1.98 12.29
N MET A 184 -23.01 -3.14 12.95
CA MET A 184 -23.29 -4.45 12.34
C MET A 184 -24.61 -4.49 11.53
N THR A 185 -25.70 -4.00 12.10
CA THR A 185 -27.02 -4.00 11.46
C THR A 185 -27.04 -3.09 10.23
N GLU A 186 -26.49 -1.89 10.36
CA GLU A 186 -26.36 -0.92 9.26
C GLU A 186 -25.44 -1.43 8.13
N ARG A 187 -24.42 -2.24 8.47
CA ARG A 187 -23.53 -2.89 7.53
C ARG A 187 -24.28 -3.90 6.66
N ILE A 188 -25.10 -4.78 7.25
CA ILE A 188 -25.91 -5.73 6.47
C ILE A 188 -26.93 -5.00 5.59
N ILE A 189 -27.58 -3.95 6.10
CA ILE A 189 -28.56 -3.15 5.34
C ILE A 189 -27.88 -2.43 4.15
N SER A 190 -26.70 -1.84 4.36
CA SER A 190 -25.98 -1.12 3.29
C SER A 190 -25.45 -2.06 2.20
N ILE A 191 -24.89 -3.22 2.58
CA ILE A 191 -24.48 -4.29 1.65
C ILE A 191 -25.68 -4.75 0.81
N ALA A 192 -26.79 -5.12 1.44
CA ALA A 192 -27.99 -5.60 0.73
C ALA A 192 -28.55 -4.52 -0.22
N SER A 193 -28.45 -3.24 0.16
CA SER A 193 -28.87 -2.09 -0.64
C SER A 193 -27.97 -1.83 -1.87
N GLU A 194 -26.78 -2.42 -1.93
CA GLU A 194 -25.81 -2.27 -3.02
C GLU A 194 -25.76 -3.46 -3.98
N ALA A 195 -26.65 -4.45 -3.80
CA ALA A 195 -26.62 -5.74 -4.50
C ALA A 195 -25.20 -6.34 -4.49
N LEU A 196 -24.76 -6.71 -3.28
CA LEU A 196 -23.57 -7.52 -3.06
C LEU A 196 -24.02 -8.86 -2.50
N GLU A 197 -23.72 -9.94 -3.21
CA GLU A 197 -24.11 -11.29 -2.79
C GLU A 197 -23.16 -11.84 -1.72
N VAL A 198 -21.91 -11.38 -1.70
CA VAL A 198 -20.85 -11.83 -0.77
C VAL A 198 -20.14 -10.66 -0.11
N GLY A 199 -19.77 -10.82 1.15
CA GLY A 199 -19.02 -9.80 1.89
C GLY A 199 -18.22 -10.42 3.03
N ILE A 200 -16.94 -10.08 3.07
CA ILE A 200 -16.03 -10.60 4.09
C ILE A 200 -16.02 -9.61 5.26
N ALA A 201 -16.28 -10.10 6.46
CA ALA A 201 -16.31 -9.30 7.67
C ALA A 201 -14.89 -9.13 8.23
N THR A 202 -14.21 -8.03 7.90
CA THR A 202 -12.77 -7.85 8.13
C THR A 202 -12.47 -6.74 9.13
N ASP A 203 -13.15 -6.75 10.29
CA ASP A 203 -12.84 -5.76 11.33
C ASP A 203 -11.40 -5.91 11.85
N HIS A 204 -10.78 -4.79 12.25
CA HIS A 204 -9.38 -4.75 12.67
C HIS A 204 -9.08 -5.73 13.82
N ASN A 205 -8.21 -6.70 13.54
CA ASN A 205 -7.74 -7.71 14.48
C ASN A 205 -8.87 -8.49 15.19
N HIS A 206 -10.02 -8.67 14.52
CA HIS A 206 -11.19 -9.39 15.05
C HIS A 206 -11.74 -10.40 14.03
N HIS A 207 -12.19 -11.57 14.51
CA HIS A 207 -12.86 -12.56 13.66
C HIS A 207 -14.37 -12.28 13.66
N THR A 208 -14.82 -11.32 12.85
CA THR A 208 -16.23 -10.90 12.85
C THR A 208 -17.11 -11.92 12.12
N ASP A 209 -18.23 -12.32 12.72
CA ASP A 209 -19.25 -13.15 12.09
C ASP A 209 -20.55 -12.35 11.86
N TYR A 210 -20.91 -12.16 10.59
CA TYR A 210 -22.16 -11.51 10.19
C TYR A 210 -23.39 -12.42 10.28
N SER A 211 -23.23 -13.74 10.35
CA SER A 211 -24.32 -14.74 10.28
C SER A 211 -25.45 -14.52 11.31
N PRO A 212 -25.18 -14.15 12.58
CA PRO A 212 -26.24 -13.87 13.55
C PRO A 212 -27.08 -12.64 13.16
N THR A 213 -26.45 -11.57 12.67
CA THR A 213 -27.12 -10.34 12.26
C THR A 213 -27.90 -10.54 10.96
N ILE A 214 -27.35 -11.25 9.97
CA ILE A 214 -28.06 -11.66 8.75
C ILE A 214 -29.34 -12.43 9.10
N SER A 215 -29.23 -13.36 10.06
CA SER A 215 -30.36 -14.16 10.54
C SER A 215 -31.43 -13.32 11.28
N GLU A 216 -31.01 -12.38 12.14
CA GLU A 216 -31.93 -11.47 12.84
C GLU A 216 -32.72 -10.57 11.88
N LEU A 217 -32.09 -10.15 10.78
CA LEU A 217 -32.68 -9.28 9.76
C LEU A 217 -33.41 -10.05 8.65
N SER A 218 -33.31 -11.39 8.62
CA SER A 218 -33.76 -12.23 7.50
C SER A 218 -33.14 -11.86 6.15
N ALA A 219 -31.91 -11.34 6.13
CA ALA A 219 -31.25 -10.81 4.94
C ALA A 219 -30.57 -11.88 4.06
N GLY A 220 -30.64 -13.17 4.41
CA GLY A 220 -29.89 -14.26 3.78
C GLY A 220 -30.30 -14.58 2.33
N GLU A 221 -31.44 -14.07 1.84
CA GLU A 221 -31.82 -14.14 0.42
C GLU A 221 -31.07 -13.11 -0.44
N HIS A 222 -30.47 -12.09 0.18
CA HIS A 222 -29.73 -11.02 -0.51
C HIS A 222 -28.22 -11.12 -0.36
N PHE A 223 -27.72 -11.82 0.66
CA PHE A 223 -26.31 -11.72 1.08
C PHE A 223 -25.80 -12.93 1.87
N GLN A 224 -24.53 -13.30 1.65
CA GLN A 224 -23.74 -14.18 2.49
C GLN A 224 -22.54 -13.44 3.09
N GLY A 225 -22.44 -13.45 4.42
CA GLY A 225 -21.25 -13.02 5.14
C GLY A 225 -20.23 -14.16 5.27
N ILE A 226 -18.95 -13.86 5.11
CA ILE A 226 -17.85 -14.76 5.48
C ILE A 226 -17.07 -14.15 6.64
N VAL A 227 -16.71 -14.99 7.61
CA VAL A 227 -15.86 -14.63 8.74
C VAL A 227 -14.45 -14.32 8.23
N GLY A 228 -13.99 -13.09 8.45
CA GLY A 228 -12.63 -12.66 8.13
C GLY A 228 -12.02 -11.86 9.27
N ASN A 229 -10.89 -11.23 8.99
CA ASN A 229 -10.14 -10.37 9.91
C ASN A 229 -9.25 -9.45 9.06
N GLU A 230 -9.23 -8.15 9.30
CA GLU A 230 -8.11 -7.32 8.86
C GLU A 230 -7.02 -7.36 9.93
N ILE A 231 -5.95 -8.10 9.64
CA ILE A 231 -4.76 -8.17 10.48
C ILE A 231 -4.00 -6.85 10.32
N SER A 232 -4.24 -5.91 11.23
CA SER A 232 -3.64 -4.58 11.24
C SER A 232 -2.44 -4.57 12.19
N VAL A 233 -1.23 -4.61 11.62
CA VAL A 233 0.05 -4.78 12.35
C VAL A 233 1.10 -3.75 11.90
N PRO A 234 2.22 -3.53 12.63
CA PRO A 234 3.29 -2.61 12.21
C PRO A 234 3.92 -2.89 10.84
N LEU A 235 3.74 -4.10 10.29
CA LEU A 235 4.19 -4.48 8.96
C LEU A 235 3.29 -3.96 7.83
N GLY A 236 2.04 -3.59 8.14
CA GLY A 236 0.98 -3.26 7.17
C GLY A 236 -0.33 -3.98 7.51
N HIS A 237 -1.33 -3.85 6.64
CA HIS A 237 -2.63 -4.51 6.82
C HIS A 237 -2.90 -5.63 5.82
N PHE A 238 -3.62 -6.67 6.28
CA PHE A 238 -3.87 -7.88 5.49
C PHE A 238 -5.23 -8.50 5.83
N ASN A 239 -6.09 -8.75 4.84
CA ASN A 239 -7.30 -9.55 5.08
C ASN A 239 -7.00 -11.05 5.05
N ALA A 240 -7.60 -11.77 5.99
CA ALA A 240 -7.57 -13.23 6.06
C ALA A 240 -8.99 -13.80 6.14
N PHE A 241 -9.34 -14.74 5.26
CA PHE A 241 -10.66 -15.38 5.21
C PHE A 241 -10.65 -16.73 4.45
N PRO A 242 -11.44 -17.74 4.83
CA PRO A 242 -12.38 -17.76 5.94
C PRO A 242 -11.64 -18.11 7.23
N LEU A 243 -12.18 -17.68 8.37
CA LEU A 243 -11.64 -17.94 9.70
C LEU A 243 -12.72 -18.52 10.61
N GLU A 244 -12.32 -19.15 11.72
CA GLU A 244 -13.27 -19.53 12.77
C GLU A 244 -13.60 -18.32 13.67
N PRO A 245 -14.89 -18.01 13.95
CA PRO A 245 -15.29 -16.86 14.78
C PRO A 245 -14.69 -16.88 16.20
N TRP A 246 -14.39 -18.06 16.72
CA TRP A 246 -13.79 -18.30 18.04
C TRP A 246 -12.30 -18.67 17.98
N GLY A 247 -11.67 -18.54 16.80
CA GLY A 247 -10.24 -18.81 16.59
C GLY A 247 -9.33 -17.79 17.28
N GLU A 248 -8.04 -18.14 17.40
CA GLU A 248 -7.02 -17.19 17.85
C GLU A 248 -6.73 -16.16 16.74
N VAL A 249 -6.67 -14.88 17.10
CA VAL A 249 -6.24 -13.79 16.22
C VAL A 249 -4.71 -13.72 16.13
N VAL A 250 -4.19 -13.07 15.09
CA VAL A 250 -2.75 -12.78 14.95
C VAL A 250 -2.31 -11.78 16.03
N ASP A 251 -1.06 -11.91 16.49
CA ASP A 251 -0.42 -10.93 17.38
C ASP A 251 -0.31 -9.57 16.69
N VAL A 252 -0.96 -8.55 17.26
CA VAL A 252 -0.99 -7.16 16.76
C VAL A 252 0.41 -6.53 16.64
N ASN A 253 1.44 -7.11 17.25
CA ASN A 253 2.83 -6.66 17.16
C ASN A 253 3.64 -7.42 16.09
N SER A 254 3.02 -8.26 15.28
CA SER A 254 3.69 -9.07 14.26
C SER A 254 4.38 -8.20 13.19
N SER A 255 5.71 -8.26 13.11
CA SER A 255 6.50 -7.54 12.12
C SER A 255 7.04 -8.40 10.97
N ASN A 256 6.93 -9.74 11.02
CA ASN A 256 7.57 -10.63 10.04
C ASN A 256 6.56 -11.34 9.13
N GLY A 257 6.50 -10.92 7.86
CA GLY A 257 5.58 -11.44 6.85
C GLY A 257 5.64 -12.97 6.69
N PRO A 258 6.83 -13.57 6.45
CA PRO A 258 6.95 -15.02 6.32
C PRO A 258 6.41 -15.81 7.52
N ARG A 259 6.63 -15.35 8.75
CA ARG A 259 6.12 -16.00 9.96
C ARG A 259 4.61 -15.81 10.09
N MET A 260 4.12 -14.61 9.83
CA MET A 260 2.71 -14.25 9.93
C MET A 260 1.86 -15.01 8.92
N PHE A 261 2.24 -15.01 7.64
CA PHE A 261 1.50 -15.73 6.60
C PHE A 261 1.43 -17.23 6.90
N ARG A 262 2.54 -17.86 7.31
CA ARG A 262 2.55 -19.27 7.79
C ARG A 262 1.71 -19.53 9.04
N ALA A 263 1.38 -18.52 9.84
CA ALA A 263 0.43 -18.64 10.94
C ALA A 263 -1.01 -18.56 10.41
N VAL A 264 -1.31 -17.56 9.58
CA VAL A 264 -2.63 -17.38 8.93
C VAL A 264 -3.02 -18.60 8.09
N ARG A 265 -2.11 -19.19 7.31
CA ARG A 265 -2.36 -20.45 6.56
C ARG A 265 -2.79 -21.64 7.44
N LYS A 266 -2.62 -21.57 8.76
CA LYS A 266 -3.05 -22.58 9.75
C LYS A 266 -4.32 -22.20 10.52
N MET A 267 -4.82 -20.97 10.36
CA MET A 267 -6.06 -20.46 10.98
C MET A 267 -7.31 -20.82 10.17
N GLY A 268 -7.21 -21.84 9.30
CA GLY A 268 -8.32 -22.32 8.50
C GLY A 268 -9.44 -22.95 9.34
N THR A 269 -10.58 -23.13 8.68
CA THR A 269 -11.83 -23.66 9.27
C THR A 269 -11.75 -25.15 9.61
N GLU A 270 -12.69 -25.63 10.43
CA GLU A 270 -12.91 -27.07 10.66
C GLU A 270 -13.23 -27.84 9.37
N GLY A 271 -13.75 -27.16 8.34
CA GLY A 271 -13.95 -27.70 6.99
C GLY A 271 -12.65 -27.98 6.22
N GLY A 272 -11.53 -27.39 6.66
CA GLY A 272 -10.22 -27.53 6.04
C GLY A 272 -9.92 -26.50 4.95
N GLU A 273 -10.73 -25.45 4.81
CA GLU A 273 -10.42 -24.32 3.95
C GLU A 273 -9.21 -23.56 4.49
N VAL A 274 -8.10 -23.60 3.74
CA VAL A 274 -6.94 -22.74 4.01
C VAL A 274 -7.35 -21.28 3.75
N PRO A 275 -7.05 -20.31 4.64
CA PRO A 275 -7.41 -18.92 4.39
C PRO A 275 -6.75 -18.34 3.14
N VAL A 276 -7.48 -17.48 2.44
CA VAL A 276 -6.96 -16.44 1.56
C VAL A 276 -6.13 -15.46 2.41
N ILE A 277 -5.03 -14.97 1.85
CA ILE A 277 -4.28 -13.83 2.39
C ILE A 277 -4.27 -12.73 1.33
N GLN A 278 -4.86 -11.59 1.65
CA GLN A 278 -4.89 -10.39 0.82
C GLN A 278 -3.96 -9.32 1.40
N VAL A 279 -3.20 -8.62 0.57
CA VAL A 279 -2.50 -7.39 0.98
C VAL A 279 -3.41 -6.20 0.72
N ASN A 280 -3.76 -5.48 1.78
CA ASN A 280 -4.65 -4.31 1.71
C ASN A 280 -3.86 -3.04 1.40
N HIS A 281 -4.52 -2.09 0.71
CA HIS A 281 -4.02 -0.75 0.36
C HIS A 281 -2.47 -0.62 0.30
N PRO A 282 -1.79 -1.35 -0.62
CA PRO A 282 -0.39 -1.77 -0.44
C PRO A 282 0.67 -0.67 -0.50
N ARG A 283 0.27 0.57 -0.80
CA ARG A 283 1.13 1.77 -0.89
C ARG A 283 0.58 2.98 -0.11
N TRP A 284 -0.45 2.79 0.73
CA TRP A 284 -1.01 3.80 1.63
C TRP A 284 -0.05 4.07 2.80
N GLU A 285 0.63 5.22 2.80
CA GLU A 285 1.66 5.53 3.79
C GLU A 285 1.24 5.31 5.25
N ALA A 286 2.20 4.81 6.05
CA ALA A 286 2.11 4.41 7.46
C ALA A 286 1.47 3.03 7.72
N ILE A 287 0.68 2.48 6.80
CA ILE A 287 -0.02 1.18 6.96
C ILE A 287 0.24 0.21 5.79
N ASP A 288 1.26 0.48 4.97
CA ASP A 288 1.52 -0.19 3.69
C ASP A 288 2.66 -1.21 3.69
N TYR A 289 2.32 -2.47 3.38
CA TYR A 289 3.28 -3.57 3.33
C TYR A 289 4.40 -3.36 2.31
N PHE A 290 4.10 -2.89 1.10
CA PHE A 290 5.11 -2.85 0.03
C PHE A 290 6.23 -1.85 0.31
N ARG A 291 5.97 -0.77 1.05
CA ARG A 291 7.04 0.16 1.48
C ARG A 291 7.75 -0.37 2.72
N ILE A 292 7.02 -0.88 3.71
CA ILE A 292 7.59 -1.31 4.99
C ILE A 292 8.51 -2.52 4.80
N ALA A 293 8.09 -3.50 4.01
CA ALA A 293 8.89 -4.66 3.62
C ALA A 293 9.68 -4.46 2.30
N GLY A 294 10.00 -3.22 1.93
CA GLY A 294 11.06 -2.91 0.97
C GLY A 294 10.85 -3.29 -0.50
N LEU A 295 9.60 -3.47 -0.97
CA LEU A 295 9.32 -3.72 -2.39
C LEU A 295 9.65 -2.46 -3.22
N ASP A 296 10.67 -2.58 -4.06
CA ASP A 296 11.05 -1.55 -5.03
C ASP A 296 10.04 -1.47 -6.18
N PRO A 297 9.39 -0.31 -6.41
CA PRO A 297 8.36 -0.16 -7.44
C PRO A 297 8.90 -0.14 -8.88
N ILE A 298 10.21 -0.03 -9.08
CA ILE A 298 10.84 -0.20 -10.40
C ILE A 298 11.08 -1.68 -10.65
N THR A 299 11.67 -2.41 -9.69
CA THR A 299 12.16 -3.78 -9.95
C THR A 299 11.19 -4.89 -9.59
N GLY A 300 10.17 -4.62 -8.77
CA GLY A 300 9.27 -5.66 -8.25
C GLY A 300 9.93 -6.64 -7.28
N LYS A 301 11.09 -6.28 -6.72
CA LYS A 301 11.86 -7.10 -5.77
C LYS A 301 11.93 -6.41 -4.42
N SER A 302 12.08 -7.22 -3.38
CA SER A 302 12.56 -6.77 -2.06
C SER A 302 13.70 -7.67 -1.62
N ALA A 303 14.66 -7.09 -0.89
CA ALA A 303 15.70 -7.80 -0.17
C ALA A 303 15.42 -7.87 1.34
N ASP A 304 14.27 -7.35 1.81
CA ASP A 304 13.91 -7.36 3.22
C ASP A 304 13.55 -8.76 3.70
N HIS A 305 14.03 -9.13 4.89
CA HIS A 305 13.72 -10.40 5.55
C HIS A 305 12.25 -10.56 6.00
N ASP A 306 11.50 -9.44 6.10
CA ASP A 306 10.07 -9.41 6.42
C ASP A 306 9.19 -9.47 5.14
N TRP A 307 9.80 -9.44 3.95
CA TRP A 307 9.12 -9.66 2.68
C TRP A 307 8.74 -11.13 2.45
N SER A 308 7.56 -11.36 1.86
CA SER A 308 7.10 -12.67 1.45
C SER A 308 6.05 -12.54 0.34
N LEU A 309 6.10 -13.46 -0.63
CA LEU A 309 5.12 -13.61 -1.70
C LEU A 309 4.04 -14.67 -1.38
N ASP A 310 3.92 -15.12 -0.12
CA ASP A 310 2.94 -16.14 0.31
C ASP A 310 1.52 -15.57 0.55
N PHE A 311 1.18 -14.49 -0.16
CA PHE A 311 -0.18 -13.92 -0.25
C PHE A 311 -0.84 -14.33 -1.58
N ASP A 312 -2.18 -14.32 -1.62
CA ASP A 312 -2.96 -14.73 -2.79
C ASP A 312 -3.46 -13.54 -3.62
N SER A 313 -3.78 -12.41 -2.97
CA SER A 313 -4.38 -11.25 -3.62
C SER A 313 -3.81 -9.92 -3.14
N VAL A 314 -4.03 -8.87 -3.94
CA VAL A 314 -3.56 -7.50 -3.71
C VAL A 314 -4.60 -6.47 -4.14
N GLU A 315 -4.87 -5.48 -3.29
CA GLU A 315 -5.79 -4.39 -3.62
C GLU A 315 -5.17 -3.39 -4.61
N ILE A 316 -5.56 -3.45 -5.88
CA ILE A 316 -5.19 -2.45 -6.90
C ILE A 316 -6.12 -1.22 -6.89
N PHE A 317 -7.29 -1.36 -6.24
CA PHE A 317 -8.22 -0.28 -5.93
C PHE A 317 -8.68 -0.42 -4.48
N ASN A 318 -8.64 0.67 -3.71
CA ASN A 318 -9.14 0.73 -2.33
C ASN A 318 -9.90 2.06 -2.13
N GLU A 319 -11.01 2.02 -1.36
CA GLU A 319 -12.02 3.08 -1.21
C GLU A 319 -12.67 3.57 -2.54
N ASN A 320 -13.76 4.35 -2.43
CA ASN A 320 -14.37 5.02 -3.60
C ASN A 320 -13.33 5.74 -4.49
N PRO A 321 -12.33 6.47 -3.95
CA PRO A 321 -11.36 7.18 -4.79
C PRO A 321 -10.45 6.28 -5.62
N GLY A 322 -10.22 5.02 -5.23
CA GLY A 322 -9.25 4.13 -5.89
C GLY A 322 -7.82 4.48 -5.52
N TRP A 323 -7.52 4.45 -4.22
CA TRP A 323 -6.16 4.63 -3.71
C TRP A 323 -5.23 3.52 -4.23
N GLY A 324 -3.93 3.84 -4.32
CA GLY A 324 -2.93 2.99 -4.95
C GLY A 324 -2.97 2.92 -6.48
N TYR A 325 -4.08 3.23 -7.17
CA TYR A 325 -4.16 3.01 -8.63
C TYR A 325 -3.22 3.93 -9.46
N TYR A 326 -3.21 5.23 -9.20
CA TYR A 326 -2.37 6.19 -9.94
C TYR A 326 -1.00 6.38 -9.26
N ASP A 327 0.07 6.51 -10.04
CA ASP A 327 1.42 6.80 -9.53
C ASP A 327 1.54 8.26 -9.07
N ALA A 328 1.78 8.46 -7.76
CA ALA A 328 1.90 9.75 -7.11
C ALA A 328 3.00 10.64 -7.69
N GLU A 329 4.04 10.05 -8.29
CA GLU A 329 5.18 10.79 -8.84
C GLU A 329 4.91 11.29 -10.28
N THR A 330 3.81 10.89 -10.92
CA THR A 330 3.51 11.24 -12.32
C THR A 330 2.08 11.73 -12.60
N THR A 331 1.13 11.54 -11.68
CA THR A 331 -0.25 12.03 -11.85
C THR A 331 -0.47 13.44 -11.30
N ASP A 332 -1.40 14.18 -11.90
CA ASP A 332 -1.96 15.42 -11.37
C ASP A 332 -3.18 15.20 -10.47
N ARG A 333 -3.72 13.96 -10.43
CA ARG A 333 -4.88 13.59 -9.62
C ARG A 333 -4.47 13.43 -8.14
N ASN A 334 -5.35 13.82 -7.23
CA ASN A 334 -5.15 13.56 -5.80
C ASN A 334 -5.06 12.04 -5.54
N VAL A 335 -4.00 11.58 -4.87
CA VAL A 335 -3.72 10.16 -4.55
C VAL A 335 -3.76 9.88 -3.03
N GLY A 336 -4.21 10.85 -2.23
CA GLY A 336 -4.18 10.76 -0.77
C GLY A 336 -2.73 10.68 -0.29
N THR A 337 -2.43 9.66 0.50
CA THR A 337 -1.08 9.33 0.99
C THR A 337 -0.44 8.15 0.24
N SER A 338 -1.02 7.72 -0.90
CA SER A 338 -0.43 6.66 -1.73
C SER A 338 0.93 7.11 -2.28
N ARG A 339 1.95 6.24 -2.25
CA ARG A 339 3.31 6.60 -2.71
C ARG A 339 3.63 6.26 -4.17
N HIS A 340 3.12 5.14 -4.69
CA HIS A 340 3.39 4.66 -6.05
C HIS A 340 2.17 3.88 -6.59
N SER A 341 2.15 3.56 -7.88
CA SER A 341 1.07 2.77 -8.47
C SER A 341 1.18 1.28 -8.10
N VAL A 342 0.16 0.79 -7.42
CA VAL A 342 -0.03 -0.63 -7.10
C VAL A 342 -0.34 -1.46 -8.35
N LEU A 343 -0.89 -0.84 -9.40
CA LEU A 343 -1.07 -1.51 -10.70
C LEU A 343 0.30 -1.90 -11.29
N GLU A 344 1.28 -1.00 -11.25
CA GLU A 344 2.63 -1.27 -11.77
C GLU A 344 3.42 -2.21 -10.85
N ASP A 345 3.20 -2.16 -9.52
CA ASP A 345 3.69 -3.20 -8.61
C ASP A 345 3.15 -4.59 -8.99
N TRP A 346 1.83 -4.69 -9.26
CA TRP A 346 1.19 -5.93 -9.68
C TRP A 346 1.69 -6.44 -11.05
N HIS A 347 1.84 -5.55 -12.05
CA HIS A 347 2.48 -5.88 -13.32
C HIS A 347 3.90 -6.44 -13.12
N ASN A 348 4.71 -5.80 -12.27
CA ASN A 348 6.06 -6.26 -11.95
C ASN A 348 6.05 -7.64 -11.27
N LEU A 349 5.15 -7.87 -10.30
CA LEU A 349 4.98 -9.17 -9.64
C LEU A 349 4.63 -10.28 -10.65
N LEU A 350 3.66 -10.03 -11.56
CA LEU A 350 3.31 -10.98 -12.63
C LEU A 350 4.48 -11.22 -13.59
N ASN A 351 5.23 -10.17 -13.95
CA ASN A 351 6.37 -10.25 -14.86
C ASN A 351 7.57 -11.02 -14.27
N HIS A 352 7.68 -11.07 -12.94
CA HIS A 352 8.59 -11.96 -12.20
C HIS A 352 8.03 -13.36 -11.93
N GLY A 353 6.80 -13.64 -12.36
CA GLY A 353 6.19 -14.97 -12.32
C GLY A 353 5.32 -15.25 -11.10
N ALA A 354 5.05 -14.25 -10.25
CA ALA A 354 4.04 -14.39 -9.22
C ALA A 354 2.65 -14.65 -9.85
N ARG A 355 1.74 -15.23 -9.06
CA ARG A 355 0.36 -15.54 -9.45
C ARG A 355 -0.60 -14.92 -8.45
N ILE A 356 -0.48 -13.59 -8.30
CA ILE A 356 -1.26 -12.79 -7.36
C ILE A 356 -2.50 -12.25 -8.06
N THR A 357 -3.64 -12.39 -7.41
CA THR A 357 -4.94 -11.90 -7.88
C THR A 357 -5.11 -10.42 -7.55
N ALA A 358 -5.25 -9.58 -8.56
CA ALA A 358 -5.70 -8.20 -8.39
C ALA A 358 -7.17 -8.19 -7.93
N VAL A 359 -7.45 -7.46 -6.87
CA VAL A 359 -8.79 -7.22 -6.34
C VAL A 359 -8.99 -5.73 -6.08
N GLY A 360 -10.22 -5.32 -5.81
CA GLY A 360 -10.51 -3.98 -5.34
C GLY A 360 -11.71 -4.01 -4.42
N ASN A 361 -11.56 -3.41 -3.25
CA ASN A 361 -12.54 -3.45 -2.17
C ASN A 361 -12.84 -2.05 -1.62
N SER A 362 -13.98 -1.88 -0.93
CA SER A 362 -14.42 -0.55 -0.51
C SER A 362 -13.72 0.02 0.71
N ASP A 363 -13.10 -0.84 1.55
CA ASP A 363 -12.58 -0.44 2.86
C ASP A 363 -13.66 0.32 3.67
N SER A 364 -14.92 -0.13 3.51
CA SER A 364 -16.05 0.66 3.95
C SER A 364 -16.10 0.69 5.47
N HIS A 365 -15.95 1.88 6.02
CA HIS A 365 -16.13 2.22 7.43
C HIS A 365 -17.46 2.95 7.70
N THR A 366 -18.15 3.42 6.67
CA THR A 366 -19.33 4.31 6.79
C THR A 366 -20.48 3.88 5.89
N VAL A 367 -21.69 4.37 6.18
CA VAL A 367 -22.88 4.07 5.36
C VAL A 367 -23.00 4.95 4.10
N ASN A 368 -22.46 6.19 4.11
CA ASN A 368 -22.67 7.16 3.02
C ASN A 368 -21.43 7.92 2.51
N VAL A 369 -20.22 7.60 2.98
CA VAL A 369 -18.97 8.21 2.47
C VAL A 369 -18.14 7.18 1.73
N ASN A 370 -17.73 6.11 2.41
CA ASN A 370 -17.01 4.96 1.88
C ASN A 370 -18.04 3.85 1.64
N LEU A 371 -18.48 3.66 0.41
CA LEU A 371 -19.66 2.84 0.12
C LEU A 371 -19.27 1.37 -0.04
N ALA A 372 -19.97 0.45 0.63
CA ALA A 372 -19.81 -0.98 0.41
C ALA A 372 -19.93 -1.32 -1.08
N GLY A 373 -19.00 -2.13 -1.61
CA GLY A 373 -19.00 -2.55 -3.01
C GLY A 373 -18.64 -1.47 -4.02
N TRP A 374 -17.93 -0.42 -3.60
CA TRP A 374 -17.36 0.60 -4.47
C TRP A 374 -15.88 0.85 -4.11
N PRO A 375 -14.93 0.15 -4.75
CA PRO A 375 -15.08 -0.87 -5.80
C PRO A 375 -15.62 -2.21 -5.29
N ARG A 376 -15.99 -3.10 -6.22
CA ARG A 376 -16.37 -4.50 -5.97
C ARG A 376 -15.62 -5.46 -6.87
N ASN A 377 -15.72 -6.75 -6.55
CA ASN A 377 -15.15 -7.87 -7.30
C ASN A 377 -16.25 -8.75 -7.87
N TYR A 378 -16.04 -9.30 -9.05
CA TYR A 378 -16.89 -10.33 -9.65
C TYR A 378 -16.09 -11.61 -9.88
N PHE A 379 -16.70 -12.73 -9.51
CA PHE A 379 -16.12 -14.07 -9.63
C PHE A 379 -17.22 -15.06 -10.08
N PRO A 380 -16.87 -16.14 -10.79
CA PRO A 380 -17.86 -17.10 -11.27
C PRO A 380 -18.41 -17.94 -10.10
N VAL A 381 -19.69 -18.30 -10.17
CA VAL A 381 -20.36 -19.16 -9.16
C VAL A 381 -21.11 -20.32 -9.80
N SER A 382 -21.12 -21.44 -9.08
CA SER A 382 -21.92 -22.64 -9.38
C SER A 382 -23.39 -22.52 -8.96
N ASN A 383 -23.74 -21.50 -8.17
CA ASN A 383 -25.07 -21.25 -7.62
C ASN A 383 -25.29 -19.74 -7.42
N ASP A 384 -26.29 -19.18 -8.11
CA ASP A 384 -26.62 -17.74 -8.07
C ASP A 384 -27.38 -17.30 -6.80
N GLN A 385 -27.68 -18.22 -5.88
CA GLN A 385 -28.39 -17.91 -4.64
C GLN A 385 -27.41 -17.39 -3.57
N PRO A 386 -27.47 -16.11 -3.14
CA PRO A 386 -26.40 -15.47 -2.37
C PRO A 386 -26.02 -16.22 -1.10
N GLY A 387 -27.01 -16.48 -0.23
CA GLY A 387 -26.84 -17.24 1.02
C GLY A 387 -26.37 -18.70 0.85
N GLN A 388 -26.24 -19.21 -0.39
CA GLN A 388 -25.89 -20.60 -0.70
C GLN A 388 -24.65 -20.72 -1.61
N ILE A 389 -23.91 -19.64 -1.85
CA ILE A 389 -22.61 -19.71 -2.52
C ILE A 389 -21.63 -20.50 -1.62
N PRO A 390 -20.86 -21.48 -2.12
CA PRO A 390 -19.90 -22.19 -1.27
C PRO A 390 -18.70 -21.31 -0.91
N VAL A 391 -18.40 -21.14 0.39
CA VAL A 391 -17.23 -20.38 0.88
C VAL A 391 -15.92 -20.86 0.21
N LYS A 392 -15.76 -22.17 0.04
CA LYS A 392 -14.60 -22.74 -0.66
C LYS A 392 -14.47 -22.23 -2.11
N GLU A 393 -15.57 -22.05 -2.83
CA GLU A 393 -15.58 -21.57 -4.22
C GLU A 393 -15.12 -20.11 -4.30
N ILE A 394 -15.55 -19.27 -3.35
CA ILE A 394 -15.09 -17.88 -3.18
C ILE A 394 -13.57 -17.84 -2.93
N CYS A 395 -13.05 -18.72 -2.06
CA CYS A 395 -11.63 -18.78 -1.78
C CYS A 395 -10.79 -19.38 -2.93
N ASP A 396 -11.31 -20.39 -3.61
CA ASP A 396 -10.66 -21.01 -4.77
C ASP A 396 -10.58 -20.01 -5.94
N THR A 397 -11.64 -19.24 -6.22
CA THR A 397 -11.65 -18.25 -7.31
C THR A 397 -10.66 -17.12 -7.08
N VAL A 398 -10.52 -16.62 -5.85
CA VAL A 398 -9.45 -15.67 -5.49
C VAL A 398 -8.08 -16.30 -5.68
N LYS A 399 -7.83 -17.52 -5.18
CA LYS A 399 -6.52 -18.19 -5.28
C LYS A 399 -6.11 -18.60 -6.69
N ASN A 400 -7.08 -18.82 -7.57
CA ASN A 400 -6.85 -19.18 -8.96
C ASN A 400 -6.89 -17.97 -9.92
N GLY A 401 -7.05 -16.74 -9.44
CA GLY A 401 -7.05 -15.55 -10.30
C GLY A 401 -8.30 -15.41 -11.18
N GLN A 402 -9.44 -15.91 -10.73
CA GLN A 402 -10.69 -15.97 -11.51
C GLN A 402 -11.62 -14.77 -11.25
N VAL A 403 -11.06 -13.65 -10.85
CA VAL A 403 -11.76 -12.45 -10.37
C VAL A 403 -11.54 -11.28 -11.34
N PHE A 404 -12.51 -10.38 -11.49
CA PHE A 404 -12.25 -9.02 -11.98
C PHE A 404 -12.80 -7.99 -10.99
N THR A 405 -12.18 -6.82 -10.91
CA THR A 405 -12.60 -5.72 -10.01
C THR A 405 -13.12 -4.54 -10.81
N THR A 406 -14.11 -3.80 -10.27
CA THR A 406 -14.87 -2.79 -11.02
C THR A 406 -15.53 -1.71 -10.16
N TYR A 407 -15.67 -0.52 -10.76
CA TYR A 407 -16.54 0.59 -10.37
C TYR A 407 -17.72 0.76 -11.35
N GLY A 408 -18.22 -0.33 -11.94
CA GLY A 408 -19.42 -0.28 -12.78
C GLY A 408 -19.43 -1.26 -13.94
N PRO A 409 -18.47 -1.19 -14.88
CA PRO A 409 -18.46 -2.06 -16.05
C PRO A 409 -18.36 -3.54 -15.66
N PHE A 410 -19.28 -4.35 -16.18
CA PHE A 410 -19.28 -5.80 -16.05
C PHE A 410 -18.66 -6.44 -17.30
N ILE A 411 -17.76 -7.40 -17.12
CA ILE A 411 -16.91 -7.94 -18.20
C ILE A 411 -17.11 -9.44 -18.37
N LYS A 412 -17.33 -9.89 -19.61
CA LYS A 412 -17.12 -11.29 -20.02
C LYS A 412 -15.88 -11.34 -20.92
N PHE A 413 -14.77 -11.85 -20.39
CA PHE A 413 -13.47 -11.90 -21.05
C PHE A 413 -12.99 -13.34 -21.23
N SER A 414 -12.48 -13.66 -22.42
CA SER A 414 -11.80 -14.94 -22.67
C SER A 414 -10.71 -14.81 -23.73
N VAL A 415 -9.74 -15.71 -23.68
CA VAL A 415 -8.73 -15.92 -24.72
C VAL A 415 -8.77 -17.38 -25.15
N ASN A 416 -8.87 -17.66 -26.45
CA ASN A 416 -9.03 -19.01 -27.01
C ASN A 416 -10.16 -19.85 -26.33
N GLY A 417 -11.20 -19.20 -25.78
CA GLY A 417 -12.29 -19.83 -25.05
C GLY A 417 -11.97 -20.23 -23.60
N LYS A 418 -10.86 -19.73 -23.04
CA LYS A 418 -10.46 -19.89 -21.63
C LYS A 418 -10.67 -18.59 -20.85
N GLY A 419 -10.95 -18.71 -19.54
CA GLY A 419 -11.17 -17.58 -18.63
C GLY A 419 -9.93 -17.16 -17.85
N MET A 420 -10.09 -16.13 -17.01
CA MET A 420 -9.05 -15.62 -16.10
C MET A 420 -8.45 -16.74 -15.23
N GLY A 421 -7.15 -16.65 -14.95
CA GLY A 421 -6.41 -17.67 -14.20
C GLY A 421 -5.97 -18.88 -15.04
N GLU A 422 -6.66 -19.20 -16.13
CA GLU A 422 -6.32 -20.34 -16.98
C GLU A 422 -5.10 -20.08 -17.88
N THR A 423 -4.56 -21.15 -18.45
CA THR A 423 -3.48 -21.10 -19.46
C THR A 423 -4.01 -21.49 -20.85
N VAL A 424 -3.58 -20.74 -21.87
CA VAL A 424 -3.86 -21.00 -23.29
C VAL A 424 -2.56 -21.28 -24.04
N LYS A 425 -2.63 -22.10 -25.10
CA LYS A 425 -1.55 -22.19 -26.09
C LYS A 425 -1.77 -21.20 -27.23
N ALA A 426 -0.69 -20.55 -27.70
CA ALA A 426 -0.75 -19.66 -28.86
C ALA A 426 -0.73 -20.42 -30.20
N GLU A 427 -1.50 -19.95 -31.17
CA GLU A 427 -1.50 -20.48 -32.54
C GLU A 427 -0.79 -19.53 -33.50
N ARG A 428 0.43 -19.91 -33.92
CA ARG A 428 1.27 -19.13 -34.85
C ARG A 428 1.58 -17.73 -34.28
N ALA A 429 2.14 -17.68 -33.06
CA ALA A 429 2.51 -16.46 -32.34
C ALA A 429 1.35 -15.47 -32.13
N ALA A 430 0.15 -15.99 -31.86
CA ALA A 430 -1.05 -15.20 -31.62
C ALA A 430 -2.14 -15.98 -30.89
N VAL A 431 -3.06 -15.26 -30.25
CA VAL A 431 -4.27 -15.81 -29.60
C VAL A 431 -5.51 -15.03 -30.04
N ARG A 432 -6.69 -15.61 -29.82
CA ARG A 432 -8.00 -14.99 -30.08
C ARG A 432 -8.60 -14.50 -28.77
N LEU A 433 -8.62 -13.19 -28.58
CA LEU A 433 -9.33 -12.51 -27.49
C LEU A 433 -10.80 -12.32 -27.88
N SER A 434 -11.71 -12.61 -26.96
CA SER A 434 -13.13 -12.27 -27.06
C SER A 434 -13.54 -11.48 -25.82
N VAL A 435 -14.21 -10.36 -26.02
CA VAL A 435 -14.67 -9.48 -24.94
C VAL A 435 -16.12 -9.05 -25.17
N GLU A 436 -16.90 -9.09 -24.10
CA GLU A 436 -18.19 -8.42 -23.99
C GLU A 436 -18.16 -7.50 -22.77
N VAL A 437 -18.60 -6.26 -22.94
CA VAL A 437 -18.67 -5.24 -21.88
C VAL A 437 -20.11 -4.81 -21.71
N TYR A 438 -20.59 -4.85 -20.47
CA TYR A 438 -21.93 -4.45 -20.06
C TYR A 438 -21.84 -3.30 -19.05
N ALA A 439 -22.80 -2.38 -19.08
CA ALA A 439 -22.91 -1.31 -18.10
C ALA A 439 -24.36 -0.81 -18.00
N ALA A 440 -24.85 -0.51 -16.79
CA ALA A 440 -26.14 0.16 -16.62
C ALA A 440 -26.17 1.50 -17.38
N ASP A 441 -27.36 1.97 -17.76
CA ASP A 441 -27.55 3.15 -18.62
C ASP A 441 -26.88 4.45 -18.10
N TRP A 442 -26.73 4.58 -16.79
CA TRP A 442 -26.09 5.70 -16.12
C TRP A 442 -24.56 5.62 -16.03
N ILE A 443 -23.97 4.44 -16.26
CA ILE A 443 -22.52 4.20 -16.16
C ILE A 443 -21.89 4.41 -17.55
N ASP A 444 -20.82 5.20 -17.62
CA ASP A 444 -20.14 5.49 -18.88
C ASP A 444 -19.03 4.49 -19.21
N VAL A 445 -18.74 4.30 -20.50
CA VAL A 445 -17.68 3.40 -21.00
C VAL A 445 -17.19 3.89 -22.37
N ASP A 446 -15.93 4.34 -22.45
CA ASP A 446 -15.31 4.87 -23.67
C ASP A 446 -14.43 3.85 -24.40
N ARG A 447 -13.77 2.95 -23.67
CA ARG A 447 -12.65 2.17 -24.21
C ARG A 447 -12.34 0.89 -23.46
N VAL A 448 -11.83 -0.09 -24.21
CA VAL A 448 -11.18 -1.30 -23.69
C VAL A 448 -9.71 -1.28 -24.10
N LEU A 449 -8.81 -1.48 -23.14
CA LEU A 449 -7.37 -1.54 -23.31
C LEU A 449 -6.93 -2.99 -23.12
N VAL A 450 -6.31 -3.58 -24.15
CA VAL A 450 -5.73 -4.93 -24.06
C VAL A 450 -4.31 -4.79 -23.55
N VAL A 451 -4.02 -5.40 -22.40
CA VAL A 451 -2.72 -5.36 -21.72
C VAL A 451 -2.02 -6.70 -21.93
N VAL A 452 -0.76 -6.67 -22.35
CA VAL A 452 0.13 -7.84 -22.49
C VAL A 452 1.44 -7.54 -21.78
N ASP A 453 1.80 -8.36 -20.79
CA ASP A 453 3.02 -8.20 -19.97
C ASP A 453 3.18 -6.82 -19.29
N GLY A 454 2.08 -6.08 -19.09
CA GLY A 454 2.02 -4.71 -18.55
C GLY A 454 1.87 -3.62 -19.61
N ASP A 455 2.15 -3.90 -20.88
CA ASP A 455 2.04 -2.94 -21.98
C ASP A 455 0.65 -2.97 -22.63
N VAL A 456 0.04 -1.80 -22.86
CA VAL A 456 -1.19 -1.69 -23.67
C VAL A 456 -0.85 -1.90 -25.14
N VAL A 457 -1.32 -3.00 -25.73
CA VAL A 457 -1.01 -3.38 -27.13
C VAL A 457 -2.12 -3.05 -28.13
N GLU A 458 -3.36 -2.85 -27.67
CA GLU A 458 -4.52 -2.48 -28.48
C GLU A 458 -5.48 -1.62 -27.63
N THR A 459 -5.98 -0.53 -28.20
CA THR A 459 -7.10 0.26 -27.64
C THR A 459 -8.31 0.09 -28.53
N ILE A 460 -9.36 -0.54 -28.02
CA ILE A 460 -10.63 -0.75 -28.70
C ILE A 460 -11.60 0.36 -28.22
N PRO A 461 -12.01 1.31 -29.09
CA PRO A 461 -13.02 2.30 -28.73
C PRO A 461 -14.39 1.63 -28.57
N VAL A 462 -15.11 2.03 -27.54
CA VAL A 462 -16.51 1.63 -27.29
C VAL A 462 -17.42 2.66 -27.97
N PRO A 463 -18.54 2.25 -28.61
CA PRO A 463 -19.50 3.19 -29.17
C PRO A 463 -20.13 4.08 -28.09
N GLU A 464 -20.29 5.38 -28.38
CA GLU A 464 -21.02 6.33 -27.53
C GLU A 464 -22.52 5.96 -27.51
N THR A 465 -22.89 5.08 -26.58
CA THR A 465 -24.26 4.56 -26.41
C THR A 465 -24.54 4.27 -24.94
N ARG A 466 -25.82 4.29 -24.56
CA ARG A 466 -26.30 3.81 -23.25
C ARG A 466 -27.06 2.47 -23.35
N GLU A 467 -26.96 1.76 -24.48
CA GLU A 467 -27.37 0.36 -24.61
C GLU A 467 -26.54 -0.54 -23.67
N ILE A 468 -27.20 -1.43 -22.91
CA ILE A 468 -26.55 -2.14 -21.80
C ILE A 468 -25.33 -2.95 -22.24
N LEU A 469 -25.42 -3.67 -23.36
CA LEU A 469 -24.26 -4.24 -24.03
C LEU A 469 -23.48 -3.13 -24.75
N ARG A 470 -22.47 -2.58 -24.07
CA ARG A 470 -21.62 -1.49 -24.59
C ARG A 470 -20.71 -1.95 -25.72
N LEU A 471 -20.12 -3.13 -25.60
CA LEU A 471 -19.22 -3.69 -26.62
C LEU A 471 -19.34 -5.21 -26.70
N LYS A 472 -19.24 -5.75 -27.92
CA LYS A 472 -18.91 -7.15 -28.20
C LYS A 472 -17.91 -7.22 -29.34
N ASP A 473 -16.68 -7.65 -29.06
CA ASP A 473 -15.59 -7.69 -30.05
C ASP A 473 -14.74 -8.97 -29.92
N GLU A 474 -14.10 -9.36 -31.03
CA GLU A 474 -13.18 -10.49 -31.11
C GLU A 474 -11.93 -10.07 -31.90
N ARG A 475 -10.75 -10.19 -31.26
CA ARG A 475 -9.47 -9.72 -31.81
C ARG A 475 -8.43 -10.82 -31.82
N LYS A 476 -7.57 -10.81 -32.84
CA LYS A 476 -6.36 -11.63 -32.88
C LYS A 476 -5.20 -10.83 -32.30
N ILE A 477 -4.76 -11.18 -31.09
CA ILE A 477 -3.67 -10.50 -30.38
C ILE A 477 -2.35 -11.24 -30.69
N PRO A 478 -1.31 -10.56 -31.22
CA PRO A 478 0.00 -11.16 -31.43
C PRO A 478 0.72 -11.36 -30.08
N VAL A 479 1.33 -12.53 -29.90
CA VAL A 479 2.11 -12.89 -28.71
C VAL A 479 3.43 -13.54 -29.16
N ARG A 480 4.57 -12.92 -28.80
CA ARG A 480 5.90 -13.36 -29.25
C ARG A 480 6.50 -14.47 -28.39
N THR A 481 6.20 -14.44 -27.11
CA THR A 481 6.79 -15.26 -26.05
C THR A 481 5.73 -15.55 -25.01
N ASP A 482 6.02 -16.50 -24.12
CA ASP A 482 5.25 -16.71 -22.91
C ASP A 482 5.05 -15.41 -22.13
N GLY A 483 3.91 -15.31 -21.44
CA GLY A 483 3.48 -14.09 -20.79
C GLY A 483 2.03 -14.17 -20.34
N TRP A 484 1.38 -13.02 -20.24
CA TRP A 484 -0.01 -12.93 -19.77
C TRP A 484 -0.79 -11.82 -20.48
N ILE A 485 -2.12 -11.98 -20.53
CA ILE A 485 -3.04 -11.00 -21.13
C ILE A 485 -4.14 -10.65 -20.12
N ALA A 486 -4.38 -9.36 -19.92
CA ALA A 486 -5.53 -8.83 -19.19
C ALA A 486 -6.23 -7.74 -20.02
N ILE A 487 -7.41 -7.30 -19.60
CA ILE A 487 -8.07 -6.13 -20.14
C ILE A 487 -8.46 -5.13 -19.05
N ARG A 488 -8.38 -3.85 -19.41
CA ARG A 488 -8.87 -2.72 -18.62
C ARG A 488 -9.98 -2.02 -19.38
N VAL A 489 -11.05 -1.65 -18.71
CA VAL A 489 -12.20 -0.93 -19.28
C VAL A 489 -12.33 0.40 -18.56
N GLU A 490 -12.51 1.49 -19.28
CA GLU A 490 -12.56 2.85 -18.72
C GLU A 490 -13.72 3.67 -19.32
N GLY A 491 -14.33 4.52 -18.50
CA GLY A 491 -15.21 5.63 -18.89
C GLY A 491 -14.77 6.94 -18.22
N ASP A 492 -15.17 8.07 -18.79
CA ASP A 492 -14.68 9.41 -18.39
C ASP A 492 -15.72 10.27 -17.65
N ASP A 493 -17.01 9.89 -17.64
CA ASP A 493 -18.04 10.54 -16.79
C ASP A 493 -17.94 10.14 -15.29
N SER A 494 -18.41 11.02 -14.40
CA SER A 494 -18.49 10.74 -12.95
C SER A 494 -19.70 9.86 -12.58
N LEU A 495 -19.52 8.96 -11.61
CA LEU A 495 -20.56 8.15 -10.96
C LEU A 495 -21.42 8.94 -9.96
N ALA A 496 -21.15 10.23 -9.76
CA ALA A 496 -21.95 11.10 -8.90
C ALA A 496 -23.35 11.34 -9.47
N PRO A 497 -24.40 11.47 -8.63
CA PRO A 497 -24.36 11.61 -7.18
C PRO A 497 -24.47 10.29 -6.39
N ILE A 498 -24.46 9.14 -7.07
CA ILE A 498 -24.68 7.81 -6.47
C ILE A 498 -23.45 7.37 -5.69
N VAL A 499 -22.30 7.34 -6.35
CA VAL A 499 -20.99 7.30 -5.67
C VAL A 499 -20.56 8.75 -5.45
N PRO A 500 -20.41 9.23 -4.21
CA PRO A 500 -20.13 10.63 -3.96
C PRO A 500 -18.68 10.98 -4.33
N ASP A 501 -18.53 11.88 -5.29
CA ASP A 501 -17.26 12.57 -5.51
C ASP A 501 -16.80 13.27 -4.23
N LYS A 502 -15.51 13.12 -3.91
CA LYS A 502 -14.87 13.66 -2.70
C LYS A 502 -13.58 14.38 -3.07
N ASP A 503 -12.48 13.64 -3.08
CA ASP A 503 -11.12 14.15 -3.34
C ASP A 503 -10.82 14.32 -4.83
N ARG A 504 -11.55 13.58 -5.67
CA ARG A 504 -11.57 13.62 -7.13
C ARG A 504 -12.89 13.02 -7.65
N PRO A 505 -13.24 13.19 -8.94
CA PRO A 505 -14.33 12.45 -9.57
C PRO A 505 -14.09 10.94 -9.53
N ILE A 506 -15.12 10.16 -9.21
CA ILE A 506 -15.06 8.69 -9.28
C ILE A 506 -15.55 8.24 -10.65
N LEU A 507 -14.68 7.57 -11.40
CA LEU A 507 -14.90 7.22 -12.80
C LEU A 507 -15.15 5.72 -12.97
N PRO A 508 -15.99 5.28 -13.92
CA PRO A 508 -16.13 3.89 -14.32
C PRO A 508 -14.78 3.30 -14.74
N ILE A 509 -14.34 2.27 -14.03
CA ILE A 509 -13.17 1.48 -14.41
C ILE A 509 -13.35 0.03 -14.00
N ALA A 510 -12.84 -0.90 -14.80
CA ALA A 510 -12.77 -2.31 -14.46
C ALA A 510 -11.45 -2.93 -14.95
N MET A 511 -10.94 -3.92 -14.21
CA MET A 511 -9.68 -4.61 -14.49
C MET A 511 -9.82 -6.12 -14.26
N THR A 512 -9.50 -6.91 -15.28
CA THR A 512 -9.52 -8.38 -15.19
C THR A 512 -8.19 -8.94 -14.67
N ASN A 513 -8.24 -10.07 -13.95
CA ASN A 513 -7.04 -10.87 -13.76
C ASN A 513 -6.56 -11.54 -15.06
N PRO A 514 -5.30 -12.01 -15.12
CA PRO A 514 -4.69 -12.39 -16.38
C PRO A 514 -5.11 -13.77 -16.86
N ILE A 515 -5.08 -13.96 -18.17
CA ILE A 515 -5.02 -15.28 -18.82
C ILE A 515 -3.57 -15.50 -19.26
N TYR A 516 -3.01 -16.64 -18.86
CA TYR A 516 -1.61 -16.95 -19.09
C TYR A 516 -1.40 -17.60 -20.47
N VAL A 517 -0.32 -17.26 -21.16
CA VAL A 517 -0.08 -17.71 -22.53
C VAL A 517 1.21 -18.52 -22.61
N ASP A 518 1.06 -19.77 -23.01
CA ASP A 518 2.13 -20.72 -23.40
C ASP A 518 2.33 -20.56 -24.92
N VAL A 519 3.46 -19.96 -25.34
CA VAL A 519 3.74 -19.66 -26.76
C VAL A 519 4.65 -20.72 -27.38
N ASP A 520 5.61 -21.27 -26.64
CA ASP A 520 6.53 -22.28 -27.16
C ASP A 520 5.93 -23.71 -27.20
N GLY A 521 4.88 -23.94 -26.41
CA GLY A 521 4.11 -25.17 -26.36
C GLY A 521 4.56 -26.17 -25.30
N ASP A 522 5.51 -25.86 -24.41
CA ASP A 522 6.09 -26.81 -23.44
C ASP A 522 5.12 -27.25 -22.32
N GLY A 523 4.02 -26.50 -22.11
CA GLY A 523 3.02 -26.77 -21.07
C GLY A 523 3.24 -26.01 -19.76
N ARG A 524 4.13 -25.02 -19.75
CA ARG A 524 4.33 -24.03 -18.69
C ARG A 524 4.12 -22.63 -19.28
N VAL A 525 4.18 -21.62 -18.42
CA VAL A 525 4.19 -20.22 -18.83
C VAL A 525 5.36 -19.54 -18.15
N THR A 526 6.42 -19.36 -18.91
CA THR A 526 7.64 -18.70 -18.48
C THR A 526 7.36 -17.21 -18.25
N ALA A 527 7.77 -16.68 -17.10
CA ALA A 527 7.52 -15.28 -16.76
C ALA A 527 8.32 -14.33 -17.67
N PRO A 528 7.80 -13.16 -18.08
CA PRO A 528 8.50 -12.21 -18.97
C PRO A 528 9.97 -11.89 -18.63
N VAL A 529 10.32 -11.77 -17.34
CA VAL A 529 11.73 -11.57 -16.90
C VAL A 529 12.58 -12.83 -17.13
N GLU A 530 12.01 -14.02 -16.90
CA GLU A 530 12.68 -15.29 -17.14
C GLU A 530 12.79 -15.63 -18.63
N VAL A 531 11.79 -15.26 -19.44
CA VAL A 531 11.86 -15.27 -20.91
C VAL A 531 13.03 -14.40 -21.38
N ALA A 532 13.17 -13.20 -20.83
CA ALA A 532 14.25 -12.29 -21.19
C ALA A 532 15.64 -12.85 -20.77
N ARG A 533 15.74 -13.45 -19.58
CA ARG A 533 16.96 -14.12 -19.09
C ARG A 533 17.38 -15.26 -20.01
N ASN A 534 16.47 -16.20 -20.27
CA ASN A 534 16.72 -17.33 -21.18
C ASN A 534 17.10 -16.86 -22.59
N TRP A 535 16.49 -15.76 -23.08
CA TRP A 535 16.88 -15.20 -24.37
C TRP A 535 18.33 -14.66 -24.35
N LEU A 536 18.70 -13.90 -23.31
CA LEU A 536 20.03 -13.29 -23.16
C LEU A 536 21.14 -14.34 -23.00
N GLU A 537 20.90 -15.40 -22.23
CA GLU A 537 21.85 -16.50 -22.05
C GLU A 537 22.13 -17.24 -23.36
N ASN A 538 21.10 -17.47 -24.18
CA ASN A 538 21.23 -18.18 -25.46
C ASN A 538 21.85 -17.33 -26.59
N HIS A 539 21.86 -15.99 -26.47
CA HIS A 539 22.33 -15.07 -27.52
C HIS A 539 23.46 -14.12 -27.07
N LYS A 540 24.15 -14.42 -25.95
CA LYS A 540 25.21 -13.56 -25.36
C LYS A 540 26.31 -13.26 -26.39
N GLY A 541 26.54 -11.97 -26.65
CA GLY A 541 27.54 -11.48 -27.61
C GLY A 541 27.07 -11.25 -29.05
N ASP A 542 25.83 -11.59 -29.42
CA ASP A 542 25.29 -11.25 -30.75
C ASP A 542 24.61 -9.87 -30.74
N SER A 543 25.37 -8.84 -31.09
CA SER A 543 24.89 -7.44 -31.08
C SER A 543 23.79 -7.15 -32.12
N MET A 544 23.71 -7.92 -33.21
CA MET A 544 22.67 -7.73 -34.23
C MET A 544 21.32 -8.29 -33.75
N HIS A 545 21.31 -9.50 -33.20
CA HIS A 545 20.11 -10.09 -32.64
C HIS A 545 19.65 -9.36 -31.37
N LEU A 546 20.58 -8.92 -30.52
CA LEU A 546 20.28 -8.10 -29.33
C LEU A 546 19.55 -6.80 -29.70
N HIS A 547 20.03 -6.11 -30.74
CA HIS A 547 19.37 -4.88 -31.22
C HIS A 547 17.98 -5.16 -31.79
N ALA A 548 17.84 -6.22 -32.60
CA ALA A 548 16.55 -6.59 -33.18
C ALA A 548 15.51 -6.97 -32.11
N GLU A 549 15.92 -7.69 -31.06
CA GLU A 549 15.02 -8.07 -29.95
C GLU A 549 14.63 -6.87 -29.08
N TRP A 550 15.56 -5.97 -28.77
CA TRP A 550 15.25 -4.73 -28.04
C TRP A 550 14.23 -3.85 -28.78
N GLN A 551 14.42 -3.65 -30.09
CA GLN A 551 13.50 -2.87 -30.93
C GLN A 551 12.12 -3.52 -31.07
N ALA A 552 12.04 -4.85 -30.98
CA ALA A 552 10.79 -5.59 -31.12
C ALA A 552 9.95 -5.67 -29.83
N ARG A 553 10.53 -5.36 -28.68
CA ARG A 553 9.88 -5.39 -27.36
C ARG A 553 9.19 -4.07 -27.04
N GLN A 554 8.07 -4.17 -26.34
CA GLN A 554 7.36 -3.04 -25.73
C GLN A 554 8.04 -2.60 -24.40
N PRO A 555 7.69 -1.45 -23.80
CA PRO A 555 8.38 -0.90 -22.63
C PRO A 555 8.56 -1.86 -21.45
N HIS A 556 7.50 -2.53 -20.96
CA HIS A 556 7.63 -3.52 -19.88
C HIS A 556 8.46 -4.74 -20.31
N GLN A 557 8.36 -5.15 -21.57
CA GLN A 557 9.19 -6.24 -22.10
C GLN A 557 10.67 -5.87 -22.23
N ARG A 558 11.02 -4.58 -22.40
CA ARG A 558 12.40 -4.06 -22.32
C ARG A 558 12.88 -3.98 -20.87
N VAL A 559 12.03 -3.55 -19.96
CA VAL A 559 12.27 -3.55 -18.51
C VAL A 559 12.55 -4.97 -18.02
N ALA A 560 11.83 -5.97 -18.53
CA ALA A 560 12.10 -7.38 -18.27
C ALA A 560 13.51 -7.82 -18.73
N MET A 561 14.06 -7.27 -19.84
CA MET A 561 15.47 -7.49 -20.22
C MET A 561 16.44 -6.85 -19.23
N LEU A 562 16.13 -5.66 -18.71
CA LEU A 562 16.97 -4.97 -17.72
C LEU A 562 16.96 -5.71 -16.38
N HIS A 563 15.79 -6.17 -15.90
CA HIS A 563 15.65 -6.97 -14.68
C HIS A 563 16.25 -8.37 -14.78
N ALA A 564 16.46 -8.88 -16.01
CA ALA A 564 17.15 -10.13 -16.27
C ALA A 564 18.69 -10.02 -16.17
N CYS A 565 19.25 -8.81 -16.23
CA CYS A 565 20.69 -8.56 -16.09
C CYS A 565 21.15 -8.80 -14.64
N THR A 566 22.04 -9.78 -14.43
CA THR A 566 22.57 -10.15 -13.10
C THR A 566 24.08 -9.97 -12.96
N ASP A 567 24.81 -9.81 -14.06
CA ASP A 567 26.27 -9.72 -14.12
C ASP A 567 26.75 -8.59 -15.02
N ASP A 568 27.87 -7.94 -14.67
CA ASP A 568 28.52 -6.97 -15.55
C ASP A 568 29.05 -7.63 -16.83
N SER A 569 28.59 -7.16 -17.99
CA SER A 569 29.07 -7.60 -19.30
C SER A 569 28.82 -6.56 -20.38
N GLU A 570 29.51 -6.67 -21.51
CA GLU A 570 29.33 -5.79 -22.68
C GLU A 570 27.87 -5.77 -23.18
N THR A 571 27.19 -6.92 -23.14
CA THR A 571 25.75 -7.04 -23.44
C THR A 571 24.91 -6.22 -22.47
N VAL A 572 25.16 -6.34 -21.16
CA VAL A 572 24.43 -5.60 -20.13
C VAL A 572 24.69 -4.09 -20.23
N ARG A 573 25.96 -3.66 -20.37
CA ARG A 573 26.29 -2.24 -20.59
C ARG A 573 25.64 -1.67 -21.86
N THR A 574 25.51 -2.47 -22.92
CA THR A 574 24.78 -2.09 -24.14
C THR A 574 23.29 -1.90 -23.88
N LEU A 575 22.65 -2.83 -23.17
CA LEU A 575 21.24 -2.73 -22.78
C LEU A 575 20.97 -1.54 -21.87
N LEU A 576 21.84 -1.30 -20.88
CA LEU A 576 21.75 -0.14 -19.99
C LEU A 576 21.88 1.18 -20.76
N LYS A 577 22.79 1.25 -21.74
CA LYS A 577 22.94 2.41 -22.62
C LYS A 577 21.69 2.66 -23.46
N TRP A 578 21.08 1.62 -24.03
CA TRP A 578 19.82 1.75 -24.76
C TRP A 578 18.64 2.08 -23.84
N GLY A 579 18.59 1.51 -22.64
CA GLY A 579 17.58 1.82 -21.63
C GLY A 579 17.64 3.27 -21.18
N LEU A 580 18.83 3.79 -20.91
CA LEU A 580 19.06 5.22 -20.64
C LEU A 580 18.80 6.12 -21.87
N GLN A 581 18.77 5.58 -23.09
CA GLN A 581 18.39 6.33 -24.30
C GLN A 581 16.90 6.19 -24.65
N ASP A 582 16.17 5.30 -23.97
CA ASP A 582 14.75 5.04 -24.24
C ASP A 582 13.88 6.26 -23.85
N PRO A 583 12.84 6.60 -24.64
CA PRO A 583 11.87 7.64 -24.28
C PRO A 583 10.97 7.27 -23.09
N SER A 584 10.72 5.99 -22.83
CA SER A 584 9.82 5.54 -21.76
C SER A 584 10.43 5.76 -20.36
N ARG A 585 9.70 6.46 -19.48
CA ARG A 585 10.08 6.68 -18.07
C ARG A 585 10.41 5.38 -17.34
N LEU A 586 9.56 4.37 -17.52
CA LEU A 586 9.74 3.04 -16.94
C LEU A 586 11.09 2.42 -17.35
N VAL A 587 11.43 2.46 -18.64
CA VAL A 587 12.63 1.80 -19.18
C VAL A 587 13.92 2.46 -18.70
N TRP A 588 14.00 3.81 -18.69
CA TRP A 588 15.22 4.47 -18.21
C TRP A 588 15.34 4.48 -16.69
N LEU A 589 14.23 4.44 -15.93
CA LEU A 589 14.27 4.20 -14.48
C LEU A 589 14.77 2.80 -14.15
N ALA A 590 14.30 1.77 -14.86
CA ALA A 590 14.81 0.40 -14.75
C ALA A 590 16.31 0.35 -15.07
N ALA A 591 16.78 1.03 -16.12
CA ALA A 591 18.21 1.08 -16.45
C ALA A 591 19.04 1.76 -15.34
N CYS A 592 18.57 2.88 -14.78
CA CYS A 592 19.19 3.51 -13.61
C CYS A 592 19.28 2.55 -12.42
N ARG A 593 18.20 1.82 -12.11
CA ARG A 593 18.15 0.91 -10.96
C ARG A 593 19.01 -0.35 -11.17
N THR A 594 19.03 -0.92 -12.37
CA THR A 594 19.95 -2.03 -12.70
C THR A 594 21.42 -1.57 -12.64
N MET A 595 21.75 -0.32 -13.00
CA MET A 595 23.11 0.23 -12.77
C MET A 595 23.45 0.36 -11.29
N GLU A 596 22.48 0.71 -10.45
CA GLU A 596 22.62 0.80 -9.00
C GLU A 596 22.83 -0.59 -8.37
N GLU A 597 21.99 -1.57 -8.70
CA GLU A 597 22.08 -2.97 -8.24
C GLU A 597 23.40 -3.65 -8.65
N LEU A 598 23.93 -3.36 -9.84
CA LEU A 598 25.19 -3.92 -10.35
C LEU A 598 26.44 -3.08 -10.03
N GLU A 599 26.30 -2.02 -9.23
CA GLU A 599 27.37 -1.09 -8.83
C GLU A 599 28.21 -0.53 -10.01
N LEU A 600 27.58 -0.28 -11.17
CA LEU A 600 28.25 0.10 -12.42
C LEU A 600 28.67 1.58 -12.46
N ARG A 601 29.54 1.99 -11.52
CA ARG A 601 30.00 3.38 -11.36
C ARG A 601 31.15 3.78 -12.28
N ASN A 602 31.94 2.83 -12.76
CA ASN A 602 33.19 3.13 -13.50
C ASN A 602 33.02 3.16 -15.03
N ASP A 603 31.85 3.56 -15.54
CA ASP A 603 31.55 3.63 -16.98
C ASP A 603 31.29 5.07 -17.44
N ALA A 604 32.20 5.62 -18.26
CA ALA A 604 32.10 6.99 -18.74
C ALA A 604 30.96 7.21 -19.75
N ASP A 605 30.61 6.18 -20.54
CA ASP A 605 29.54 6.25 -21.54
C ASP A 605 28.17 6.23 -20.86
N LEU A 606 27.96 5.34 -19.89
CA LEU A 606 26.73 5.29 -19.10
C LEU A 606 26.57 6.53 -18.22
N THR A 607 27.66 7.01 -17.60
CA THR A 607 27.66 8.26 -16.83
C THR A 607 27.28 9.46 -17.71
N ALA A 608 27.75 9.51 -18.96
CA ALA A 608 27.36 10.56 -19.91
C ALA A 608 25.87 10.51 -20.28
N GLU A 609 25.23 9.33 -20.36
CA GLU A 609 23.78 9.22 -20.55
C GLU A 609 22.98 9.59 -19.28
N LEU A 610 23.43 9.18 -18.09
CA LEU A 610 22.84 9.61 -16.81
C LEU A 610 22.85 11.14 -16.66
N LEU A 611 23.94 11.80 -17.05
CA LEU A 611 24.06 13.25 -17.03
C LEU A 611 23.08 13.95 -17.99
N LYS A 612 22.76 13.33 -19.14
CA LYS A 612 21.69 13.82 -20.03
C LYS A 612 20.32 13.67 -19.38
N LYS A 613 20.02 12.52 -18.75
CA LYS A 613 18.76 12.29 -18.03
C LYS A 613 18.59 13.27 -16.87
N TYR A 614 19.63 13.50 -16.06
CA TYR A 614 19.65 14.51 -14.99
C TYR A 614 19.38 15.94 -15.50
N SER A 615 19.73 16.22 -16.76
CA SER A 615 19.53 17.53 -17.39
C SER A 615 18.13 17.73 -18.00
N LEU A 616 17.21 16.78 -17.84
CA LEU A 616 15.82 16.93 -18.27
C LEU A 616 15.07 17.94 -17.37
N GLU A 617 14.30 18.82 -18.00
CA GLU A 617 13.38 19.72 -17.28
C GLU A 617 12.15 18.92 -16.79
N GLY A 618 11.63 19.30 -15.62
CA GLY A 618 10.39 18.71 -15.08
C GLY A 618 10.52 17.33 -14.46
N LEU A 619 11.73 16.85 -14.14
CA LEU A 619 11.91 15.62 -13.35
C LEU A 619 11.22 15.72 -11.98
N ASP A 620 10.46 14.67 -11.65
CA ASP A 620 9.92 14.45 -10.31
C ASP A 620 11.04 14.12 -9.29
N HIS A 621 10.74 14.31 -8.00
CA HIS A 621 11.73 14.16 -6.93
C HIS A 621 12.24 12.71 -6.81
N TRP A 622 11.37 11.73 -7.04
CA TRP A 622 11.74 10.33 -6.98
C TRP A 622 12.69 9.94 -8.12
N ALA A 623 12.34 10.26 -9.36
CA ALA A 623 13.18 10.02 -10.53
C ALA A 623 14.55 10.69 -10.43
N LEU A 624 14.59 11.92 -9.90
CA LEU A 624 15.85 12.62 -9.62
C LEU A 624 16.70 11.84 -8.60
N SER A 625 16.09 11.30 -7.54
CA SER A 625 16.78 10.45 -6.56
C SER A 625 17.32 9.17 -7.19
N VAL A 626 16.57 8.52 -8.08
CA VAL A 626 16.97 7.28 -8.78
C VAL A 626 18.15 7.54 -9.71
N ILE A 627 18.13 8.63 -10.50
CA ILE A 627 19.26 9.03 -11.35
C ILE A 627 20.52 9.30 -10.50
N LEU A 628 20.36 10.00 -9.37
CA LEU A 628 21.49 10.33 -8.47
C LEU A 628 22.09 9.09 -7.80
N LYS A 629 21.27 8.07 -7.46
CA LYS A 629 21.74 6.78 -6.94
C LYS A 629 22.32 5.86 -8.02
N ALA A 630 22.00 6.07 -9.29
CA ALA A 630 22.63 5.40 -10.43
C ALA A 630 24.02 5.97 -10.77
N MET A 631 24.26 7.25 -10.47
CA MET A 631 25.51 7.95 -10.76
C MET A 631 26.69 7.54 -9.85
N PRO A 632 27.94 7.75 -10.30
CA PRO A 632 29.13 7.65 -9.45
C PRO A 632 29.11 8.73 -8.34
N PRO A 633 29.59 8.46 -7.11
CA PRO A 633 29.58 9.42 -6.00
C PRO A 633 30.26 10.77 -6.32
N GLU A 634 31.30 10.76 -7.16
CA GLU A 634 32.01 11.95 -7.61
C GLU A 634 31.18 12.88 -8.52
N GLU A 635 30.12 12.35 -9.15
CA GLU A 635 29.15 13.11 -9.95
C GLU A 635 27.87 13.41 -9.17
N SER A 636 27.34 12.45 -8.40
CA SER A 636 26.09 12.63 -7.66
C SER A 636 26.26 13.52 -6.43
N GLY A 637 27.32 13.34 -5.64
CA GLY A 637 27.55 14.08 -4.40
C GLY A 637 27.55 15.60 -4.59
N PRO A 638 28.39 16.16 -5.49
CA PRO A 638 28.39 17.60 -5.78
C PRO A 638 27.03 18.12 -6.26
N ARG A 639 26.26 17.31 -7.02
CA ARG A 639 24.92 17.68 -7.51
C ARG A 639 23.89 17.71 -6.40
N ILE A 640 23.89 16.72 -5.50
CA ILE A 640 23.02 16.71 -4.31
C ILE A 640 23.35 17.92 -3.42
N ALA A 641 24.64 18.19 -3.19
CA ALA A 641 25.07 19.34 -2.40
C ALA A 641 24.63 20.68 -3.03
N GLU A 642 24.67 20.83 -4.35
CA GLU A 642 24.16 22.01 -5.05
C GLU A 642 22.62 22.11 -4.96
N LEU A 643 21.90 21.03 -5.25
CA LEU A 643 20.43 20.96 -5.19
C LEU A 643 19.90 21.35 -3.82
N LEU A 644 20.42 20.71 -2.77
CA LEU A 644 20.07 20.96 -1.38
C LEU A 644 20.48 22.38 -0.95
N GLY A 645 21.65 22.87 -1.36
CA GLY A 645 22.08 24.25 -1.08
C GLY A 645 21.25 25.34 -1.78
N ARG A 646 20.50 25.02 -2.84
CA ARG A 646 19.67 25.97 -3.60
C ARG A 646 18.17 25.90 -3.28
N LYS A 647 17.66 24.75 -2.84
CA LYS A 647 16.22 24.53 -2.58
C LYS A 647 15.89 23.88 -1.22
N GLY A 648 16.90 23.56 -0.39
CA GLY A 648 16.72 22.81 0.86
C GLY A 648 16.24 21.36 0.60
N LYS A 649 15.66 20.72 1.62
CA LYS A 649 15.05 19.37 1.53
C LYS A 649 13.98 19.28 0.43
N ASN A 650 13.33 20.40 0.09
CA ASN A 650 12.35 20.48 -1.01
C ASN A 650 12.94 20.21 -2.40
N ALA A 651 14.26 20.08 -2.57
CA ALA A 651 14.86 19.67 -3.84
C ALA A 651 14.54 18.21 -4.23
N LEU A 652 14.33 17.35 -3.23
CA LEU A 652 14.09 15.91 -3.36
C LEU A 652 12.92 15.43 -2.49
N GLY A 653 12.25 16.35 -1.79
CA GLY A 653 11.12 16.09 -0.91
C GLY A 653 11.40 14.94 0.07
N ILE A 654 10.45 14.00 0.12
CA ILE A 654 10.50 12.79 0.95
C ILE A 654 11.71 11.88 0.62
N HIS A 655 12.22 11.92 -0.63
CA HIS A 655 13.31 11.08 -1.10
C HIS A 655 14.69 11.61 -0.69
N THR A 656 14.77 12.79 -0.08
CA THR A 656 16.04 13.37 0.42
C THR A 656 16.83 12.36 1.25
N ARG A 657 16.16 11.60 2.15
CA ARG A 657 16.79 10.57 2.98
C ARG A 657 17.49 9.46 2.19
N GLN A 658 17.01 9.15 0.98
CA GLN A 658 17.58 8.09 0.14
C GLN A 658 18.94 8.46 -0.49
N VAL A 659 19.36 9.73 -0.43
CA VAL A 659 20.62 10.20 -1.05
C VAL A 659 21.61 10.83 -0.04
N ILE A 660 21.31 10.83 1.26
CA ILE A 660 22.17 11.45 2.29
C ILE A 660 23.53 10.74 2.41
N SER A 661 23.58 9.44 2.11
CA SER A 661 24.81 8.65 2.02
C SER A 661 25.72 9.10 0.86
N LEU A 662 25.15 9.65 -0.21
CA LEU A 662 25.87 10.13 -1.39
C LEU A 662 26.38 11.57 -1.25
N LEU A 663 25.98 12.30 -0.19
CA LEU A 663 26.47 13.65 0.05
C LEU A 663 28.01 13.65 0.27
N PRO A 664 28.74 14.63 -0.29
CA PRO A 664 30.19 14.68 -0.18
C PRO A 664 30.61 15.17 1.21
N GLY A 665 31.90 15.04 1.50
CA GLY A 665 32.51 15.58 2.71
C GLY A 665 32.15 14.80 3.98
N HIS A 666 32.18 15.46 5.14
CA HIS A 666 32.16 14.77 6.43
C HIS A 666 31.43 15.53 7.53
N PHE A 667 30.88 14.78 8.48
CA PHE A 667 30.44 15.32 9.76
C PHE A 667 31.63 15.88 10.55
N VAL A 668 31.41 17.01 11.20
CA VAL A 668 32.32 17.53 12.23
C VAL A 668 32.24 16.55 13.40
N ARG A 669 33.28 15.73 13.59
CA ARG A 669 33.28 14.70 14.66
C ARG A 669 33.68 15.23 16.03
N ARG A 670 34.19 16.45 16.12
CA ARG A 670 34.77 17.02 17.33
C ARG A 670 34.58 18.54 17.38
N VAL A 671 34.01 19.01 18.48
CA VAL A 671 33.83 20.43 18.78
C VAL A 671 34.41 20.78 20.15
N PHE A 672 34.62 22.07 20.38
CA PHE A 672 34.72 22.62 21.72
C PHE A 672 33.33 23.08 22.16
N ILE A 673 32.96 22.85 23.41
CA ILE A 673 31.63 23.20 23.95
C ILE A 673 31.74 23.94 25.29
N SER A 674 30.77 24.80 25.59
CA SER A 674 30.63 25.47 26.89
C SER A 674 30.07 24.53 27.96
N GLU A 675 30.02 25.01 29.21
CA GLU A 675 29.05 24.50 30.18
C GLU A 675 27.64 25.01 29.75
N PRO A 676 26.52 24.34 30.11
CA PRO A 676 25.17 24.79 29.75
C PRO A 676 24.81 26.13 30.40
N PHE A 677 24.45 27.13 29.59
CA PHE A 677 23.95 28.42 30.07
C PHE A 677 22.46 28.31 30.43
N PRO A 678 21.97 28.93 31.52
CA PRO A 678 20.56 28.88 31.89
C PRO A 678 19.68 29.77 30.98
N GLY A 679 18.46 29.31 30.70
CA GLY A 679 17.48 29.95 29.83
C GLY A 679 17.41 29.27 28.46
N GLY A 680 16.22 28.84 28.05
CA GLY A 680 15.94 28.34 26.69
C GLY A 680 15.43 29.42 25.71
N GLY A 681 15.10 28.98 24.49
CA GLY A 681 14.50 29.79 23.44
C GLY A 681 15.37 30.92 22.91
N LYS A 682 14.73 31.80 22.12
CA LYS A 682 15.36 33.02 21.56
C LYS A 682 16.01 33.90 22.63
N GLU A 683 15.32 34.10 23.76
CA GLU A 683 15.81 34.95 24.86
C GLU A 683 17.09 34.37 25.51
N GLY A 684 17.19 33.04 25.62
CA GLY A 684 18.41 32.36 26.05
C GLY A 684 19.58 32.62 25.10
N ILE A 685 19.40 32.40 23.79
CA ILE A 685 20.46 32.60 22.78
C ILE A 685 20.90 34.08 22.72
N GLU A 686 19.95 35.03 22.72
CA GLU A 686 20.27 36.46 22.78
C GLU A 686 21.01 36.84 24.08
N GLY A 687 20.61 36.26 25.22
CA GLY A 687 21.27 36.41 26.51
C GLY A 687 22.73 35.96 26.49
N VAL A 688 23.01 34.77 25.94
CA VAL A 688 24.38 34.26 25.78
C VAL A 688 25.17 35.12 24.80
N LEU A 689 24.59 35.57 23.69
CA LEU A 689 25.24 36.46 22.72
C LEU A 689 25.63 37.82 23.32
N ALA A 690 24.88 38.32 24.30
CA ALA A 690 25.18 39.57 25.00
C ALA A 690 26.35 39.45 25.99
N LEU A 691 26.72 38.24 26.42
CA LEU A 691 27.82 38.02 27.37
C LEU A 691 29.19 38.39 26.76
N PRO A 692 30.14 38.94 27.54
CA PRO A 692 31.53 39.10 27.13
C PRO A 692 32.14 37.80 26.60
N ALA A 693 33.05 37.89 25.63
CA ALA A 693 33.70 36.71 25.04
C ALA A 693 34.50 35.89 26.07
N GLN A 694 34.93 36.52 27.18
CA GLN A 694 35.59 35.87 28.31
C GLN A 694 34.66 34.98 29.14
N GLU A 695 33.34 35.14 29.01
CA GLU A 695 32.31 34.37 29.73
C GLU A 695 31.71 33.27 28.84
N ARG A 696 31.78 33.43 27.51
CA ARG A 696 31.40 32.43 26.49
C ARG A 696 32.51 31.40 26.20
N GLN A 697 33.11 30.80 27.24
CA GLN A 697 34.24 29.90 27.03
C GLN A 697 33.84 28.46 26.66
N THR A 698 34.18 28.04 25.46
CA THR A 698 34.09 26.63 25.03
C THR A 698 35.34 25.85 25.47
N THR A 699 35.37 25.43 26.74
CA THR A 699 36.56 24.79 27.34
C THR A 699 36.56 23.26 27.27
N ARG A 700 35.39 22.64 27.10
CA ARG A 700 35.24 21.19 26.99
C ARG A 700 35.37 20.74 25.55
N VAL A 701 35.55 19.44 25.36
CA VAL A 701 35.50 18.78 24.04
C VAL A 701 34.30 17.86 24.04
N LEU A 702 33.47 17.94 22.99
CA LEU A 702 32.40 16.99 22.72
C LEU A 702 32.66 16.31 21.39
N LEU A 703 32.33 15.02 21.32
CA LEU A 703 32.43 14.19 20.11
C LEU A 703 31.02 13.87 19.63
N SER A 704 30.84 13.75 18.31
CA SER A 704 29.59 13.26 17.75
C SER A 704 29.55 11.73 17.77
N THR A 705 28.37 11.16 17.64
CA THR A 705 28.18 9.74 17.25
C THR A 705 28.77 9.46 15.87
N GLU A 706 28.84 8.18 15.48
CA GLU A 706 29.24 7.76 14.13
C GLU A 706 28.22 8.21 13.07
N GLU A 707 26.96 8.45 13.43
CA GLU A 707 25.93 9.00 12.54
C GLU A 707 26.01 10.53 12.35
N GLY A 708 26.72 11.26 13.23
CA GLY A 708 27.00 12.69 13.06
C GLY A 708 26.39 13.65 14.10
N PRO A 709 25.28 13.33 14.78
CA PRO A 709 24.79 14.13 15.91
C PRO A 709 25.72 14.12 17.14
N PHE A 710 25.77 15.27 17.82
CA PHE A 710 26.28 15.46 19.17
C PHE A 710 25.12 15.28 20.15
N ASP A 711 25.31 14.43 21.16
CA ASP A 711 24.35 14.25 22.25
C ASP A 711 24.50 15.40 23.26
N LEU A 712 23.61 16.37 23.18
CA LEU A 712 23.59 17.53 24.08
C LEU A 712 22.79 17.24 25.35
N GLN A 713 21.83 16.32 25.29
CA GLN A 713 21.06 15.84 26.45
C GLN A 713 21.97 15.14 27.45
N GLN A 714 22.69 14.09 27.05
CA GLN A 714 23.63 13.38 27.92
C GLN A 714 24.69 14.34 28.46
N TYR A 715 25.27 15.18 27.59
CA TYR A 715 26.25 16.17 28.01
C TYR A 715 25.68 17.15 29.04
N GLY A 716 24.45 17.63 28.87
CA GLY A 716 23.77 18.51 29.80
C GLY A 716 23.44 17.85 31.15
N GLU A 717 22.95 16.61 31.12
CA GLU A 717 22.66 15.82 32.33
C GLU A 717 23.92 15.59 33.18
N GLU A 718 25.05 15.23 32.54
CA GLU A 718 26.36 15.11 33.20
C GLU A 718 26.87 16.43 33.82
N ARG A 719 26.35 17.58 33.37
CA ARG A 719 26.63 18.92 33.92
C ARG A 719 25.54 19.45 34.85
N GLY A 720 24.46 18.69 35.07
CA GLY A 720 23.34 19.08 35.93
C GLY A 720 22.36 20.09 35.33
N ARG A 721 22.34 20.25 34.00
CA ARG A 721 21.33 21.01 33.24
C ARG A 721 21.31 20.56 31.78
N SER A 722 20.27 19.83 31.39
CA SER A 722 19.93 19.50 30.00
C SER A 722 18.78 20.34 29.44
N GLU A 723 17.83 20.78 30.28
CA GLU A 723 16.64 21.56 29.91
C GLU A 723 16.77 23.05 30.30
N ASP A 724 15.95 23.92 29.68
CA ASP A 724 15.96 25.38 29.85
C ASP A 724 17.39 25.93 29.74
N CYS A 725 18.04 25.68 28.61
CA CYS A 725 19.46 26.00 28.48
C CYS A 725 19.93 26.30 27.05
N VAL A 726 21.14 26.87 26.96
CA VAL A 726 21.87 27.06 25.70
C VAL A 726 23.27 26.44 25.79
N PHE A 727 23.62 25.68 24.77
CA PHE A 727 24.96 25.17 24.50
C PHE A 727 25.66 26.04 23.45
N LEU A 728 26.93 26.42 23.70
CA LEU A 728 27.77 27.07 22.69
C LEU A 728 28.75 26.07 22.08
N MET A 729 28.37 25.53 20.93
CA MET A 729 29.18 24.85 19.92
C MET A 729 30.31 25.74 19.37
N ARG A 730 31.58 25.31 19.36
CA ARG A 730 32.67 25.96 18.61
C ARG A 730 33.51 24.95 17.84
N CYS A 731 33.62 25.15 16.53
CA CYS A 731 34.57 24.43 15.69
C CYS A 731 35.32 25.39 14.77
N VAL A 732 36.34 24.87 14.08
CA VAL A 732 37.17 25.68 13.18
C VAL A 732 37.44 24.87 11.92
N LEU A 733 37.14 25.44 10.76
CA LEU A 733 37.31 24.83 9.45
C LEU A 733 38.53 25.41 8.74
N ILE A 734 39.34 24.55 8.12
CA ILE A 734 40.50 24.93 7.32
C ILE A 734 40.13 24.76 5.84
N SER A 735 40.09 25.86 5.09
CA SER A 735 39.86 25.84 3.63
C SER A 735 41.18 26.01 2.86
N PRO A 736 41.42 25.25 1.78
CA PRO A 736 42.66 25.36 0.98
C PRO A 736 42.74 26.66 0.14
N GLY A 737 41.61 27.35 -0.05
CA GLY A 737 41.48 28.58 -0.82
C GLY A 737 40.20 29.34 -0.48
N ASP A 738 40.04 30.54 -1.01
CA ASP A 738 38.78 31.30 -0.88
C ASP A 738 37.70 30.61 -1.73
N ARG A 739 36.59 30.18 -1.11
CA ARG A 739 35.52 29.45 -1.82
C ARG A 739 34.19 29.46 -1.06
N GLN A 740 33.10 29.29 -1.81
CA GLN A 740 31.80 28.97 -1.23
C GLN A 740 31.77 27.49 -0.83
N VAL A 741 31.19 27.20 0.33
CA VAL A 741 31.06 25.85 0.90
C VAL A 741 29.64 25.69 1.41
N ASN A 742 29.00 24.58 1.10
CA ASN A 742 27.70 24.26 1.69
C ASN A 742 27.94 23.53 3.01
N LEU A 743 27.34 24.03 4.09
CA LEU A 743 27.25 23.32 5.37
C LEU A 743 25.81 22.81 5.51
N ALA A 744 25.66 21.62 6.08
CA ALA A 744 24.38 21.14 6.57
C ALA A 744 24.46 21.09 8.11
N ALA A 745 23.46 21.62 8.79
CA ALA A 745 23.38 21.60 10.24
C ALA A 745 21.95 21.32 10.69
N GLY A 746 21.80 20.80 11.91
CA GLY A 746 20.50 20.58 12.53
C GLY A 746 20.59 20.62 14.05
N SER A 747 19.45 20.84 14.69
CA SER A 747 19.28 20.94 16.14
C SER A 747 17.91 20.38 16.53
N ASP A 748 17.84 19.75 17.71
CA ASP A 748 16.62 19.79 18.51
C ASP A 748 16.44 21.26 18.88
N ASP A 749 15.22 21.78 18.84
CA ASP A 749 14.90 23.19 19.17
C ASP A 749 15.75 24.24 18.41
N GLY A 750 15.71 25.49 18.89
CA GLY A 750 16.28 26.65 18.24
C GLY A 750 17.80 26.64 18.10
N CYS A 751 18.29 27.32 17.06
CA CYS A 751 19.72 27.51 16.89
C CYS A 751 20.12 28.83 16.21
N LEU A 752 21.38 29.21 16.42
CA LEU A 752 22.02 30.31 15.73
C LEU A 752 23.44 29.91 15.32
N ILE A 753 23.76 30.04 14.03
CA ILE A 753 25.09 29.70 13.50
C ILE A 753 25.79 30.96 13.04
N GLN A 754 27.04 31.15 13.46
CA GLN A 754 27.92 32.21 12.98
C GLN A 754 29.16 31.64 12.29
N VAL A 755 29.50 32.19 11.12
CA VAL A 755 30.75 31.89 10.41
C VAL A 755 31.61 33.15 10.39
N ASN A 756 32.81 33.07 10.97
CA ASN A 756 33.72 34.21 11.12
C ASN A 756 33.07 35.45 11.76
N GLY A 757 32.14 35.25 12.71
CA GLY A 757 31.40 36.31 13.40
C GLY A 757 30.21 36.90 12.63
N VAL A 758 29.85 36.34 11.46
CA VAL A 758 28.63 36.69 10.72
C VAL A 758 27.58 35.63 10.96
N THR A 759 26.42 36.00 11.48
CA THR A 759 25.27 35.09 11.61
C THR A 759 24.78 34.66 10.22
N VAL A 760 24.61 33.35 10.02
CA VAL A 760 24.18 32.70 8.78
C VAL A 760 22.93 31.83 8.94
N VAL A 761 22.60 31.44 10.17
CA VAL A 761 21.33 30.81 10.56
C VAL A 761 20.83 31.49 11.84
N GLU A 762 19.54 31.75 11.90
CA GLU A 762 18.78 32.15 13.08
C GLU A 762 17.43 31.44 12.97
N ASP A 763 17.21 30.39 13.76
CA ASP A 763 15.96 29.63 13.86
C ASP A 763 15.62 29.43 15.34
N PHE A 764 14.34 29.44 15.68
CA PHE A 764 13.83 29.26 17.05
C PHE A 764 12.58 28.39 17.06
N SER A 765 12.49 27.46 16.11
CA SER A 765 11.43 26.46 16.03
C SER A 765 11.71 25.32 17.00
N GLU A 766 10.70 24.92 17.78
CA GLU A 766 10.71 23.65 18.51
C GLU A 766 10.65 22.49 17.50
N GLN A 767 11.69 21.67 17.44
CA GLN A 767 11.85 20.61 16.44
C GLN A 767 12.82 19.52 16.93
N GLY A 768 12.96 18.42 16.17
CA GLY A 768 13.95 17.38 16.46
C GLY A 768 15.16 17.44 15.52
N VAL A 769 16.35 17.00 15.97
CA VAL A 769 17.59 17.01 15.16
C VAL A 769 17.42 16.27 13.82
N ASP A 770 17.42 16.99 12.70
CA ASP A 770 17.72 16.43 11.38
C ASP A 770 18.97 17.13 10.79
N PRO A 771 20.05 16.39 10.46
CA PRO A 771 21.27 16.97 9.91
C PRO A 771 21.16 17.84 8.65
N LEU A 772 19.98 17.90 8.02
CA LEU A 772 19.69 18.72 6.84
C LEU A 772 18.70 19.88 7.10
N ASP A 773 18.34 20.20 8.34
CA ASP A 773 17.43 21.32 8.67
C ASP A 773 17.92 22.65 8.10
N HIS A 774 19.22 22.93 8.26
CA HIS A 774 19.86 24.16 7.81
C HIS A 774 20.93 23.85 6.76
N LEU A 775 20.55 24.02 5.50
CA LEU A 775 21.44 23.90 4.34
C LEU A 775 21.89 25.29 3.89
N ILE A 776 23.10 25.68 4.28
CA ILE A 776 23.61 27.04 4.12
C ILE A 776 24.89 27.11 3.28
N GLN A 777 24.91 28.01 2.30
CA GLN A 777 26.13 28.32 1.56
C GLN A 777 26.89 29.46 2.24
N VAL A 778 28.14 29.19 2.65
CA VAL A 778 28.98 30.15 3.40
C VAL A 778 30.32 30.39 2.71
N PRO A 779 30.80 31.65 2.68
CA PRO A 779 32.11 31.97 2.11
C PRO A 779 33.22 31.66 3.11
N LEU A 780 34.01 30.62 2.85
CA LEU A 780 35.22 30.33 3.60
C LEU A 780 36.44 31.00 2.95
N LYS A 781 37.25 31.66 3.77
CA LYS A 781 38.55 32.22 3.37
C LYS A 781 39.62 31.14 3.42
N LYS A 782 40.68 31.29 2.65
CA LYS A 782 41.88 30.43 2.72
C LYS A 782 42.44 30.40 4.14
N GLY A 783 42.70 29.19 4.63
CA GLY A 783 43.13 28.94 6.01
C GLY A 783 41.93 28.82 6.95
N THR A 784 42.07 29.39 8.14
CA THR A 784 41.22 29.17 9.30
C THR A 784 39.92 29.97 9.25
N ASN A 785 38.78 29.31 9.47
CA ASN A 785 37.45 29.90 9.57
C ASN A 785 36.76 29.40 10.84
N GLU A 786 36.29 30.30 11.69
CA GLU A 786 35.63 29.93 12.94
C GLU A 786 34.12 29.73 12.74
N ILE A 787 33.57 28.66 13.33
CA ILE A 787 32.14 28.39 13.39
C ILE A 787 31.72 28.42 14.85
N LEU A 788 30.74 29.25 15.18
CA LEU A 788 30.01 29.21 16.45
C LEU A 788 28.59 28.70 16.17
N PHE A 789 28.12 27.78 16.99
CA PHE A 789 26.82 27.14 16.86
C PHE A 789 26.14 27.17 18.23
N PHE A 790 25.21 28.09 18.40
CA PHE A 790 24.38 28.22 19.59
C PHE A 790 23.18 27.31 19.39
N VAL A 791 22.91 26.42 20.34
CA VAL A 791 21.79 25.48 20.31
C VAL A 791 21.09 25.60 21.66
N GLU A 792 19.79 25.82 21.66
CA GLU A 792 18.98 25.87 22.88
C GLU A 792 18.21 24.56 23.08
N ASN A 793 17.68 24.36 24.29
CA ASN A 793 16.74 23.29 24.59
C ASN A 793 15.67 23.83 25.56
N GLY A 794 14.42 23.78 25.15
CA GLY A 794 13.25 24.07 25.98
C GLY A 794 12.93 22.95 26.96
N GLY A 795 13.11 21.68 26.56
CA GLY A 795 12.95 20.50 27.41
C GLY A 795 12.81 19.19 26.64
N GLY A 796 13.09 18.07 27.32
CA GLY A 796 13.12 16.74 26.68
C GLY A 796 14.50 16.38 26.13
N ASN A 797 14.53 15.78 24.94
CA ASN A 797 15.79 15.40 24.30
C ASN A 797 16.56 16.64 23.81
N SER A 798 17.83 16.47 23.43
CA SER A 798 18.61 17.56 22.85
C SER A 798 19.83 17.04 22.11
N GLY A 799 20.07 17.61 20.92
CA GLY A 799 21.27 17.33 20.15
C GLY A 799 21.52 18.40 19.10
N ALA A 800 22.64 18.25 18.40
CA ALA A 800 22.98 19.09 17.27
C ALA A 800 23.85 18.33 16.26
N SER A 801 23.92 18.77 15.02
CA SER A 801 24.86 18.18 14.04
C SER A 801 25.39 19.23 13.06
N LEU A 802 26.58 18.99 12.52
CA LEU A 802 27.21 19.86 11.53
C LEU A 802 28.01 19.01 10.54
N ARG A 803 27.70 19.12 9.25
CA ARG A 803 28.35 18.43 8.13
C ARG A 803 28.92 19.45 7.15
N VAL A 804 30.17 19.24 6.74
CA VAL A 804 30.84 20.06 5.73
C VAL A 804 30.73 19.34 4.38
N LEU A 805 30.00 19.91 3.42
CA LEU A 805 29.74 19.30 2.11
C LEU A 805 30.83 19.63 1.07
N ASP A 806 32.09 19.72 1.52
CA ASP A 806 33.27 19.89 0.65
C ASP A 806 34.45 19.11 1.27
N GLU A 807 34.84 18.01 0.63
CA GLU A 807 35.90 17.11 1.12
C GLU A 807 37.25 17.78 1.35
N LYS A 808 37.52 18.90 0.69
CA LYS A 808 38.81 19.60 0.77
C LYS A 808 38.88 20.55 1.97
N VAL A 809 37.77 20.77 2.67
CA VAL A 809 37.68 21.60 3.87
C VAL A 809 37.71 20.70 5.09
N VAL A 810 38.69 20.86 5.98
CA VAL A 810 38.91 19.97 7.12
C VAL A 810 38.72 20.68 8.46
N VAL A 811 38.27 19.98 9.50
CA VAL A 811 38.17 20.55 10.85
C VAL A 811 39.58 20.65 11.47
N GLN A 812 39.93 21.81 12.06
CA GLN A 812 41.27 22.10 12.59
C GLN A 812 41.77 21.10 13.65
N SER A 813 40.87 20.39 14.33
CA SER A 813 41.21 19.29 15.23
C SER A 813 41.87 18.09 14.55
N ALA A 814 41.89 18.03 13.20
CA ALA A 814 42.50 16.96 12.42
C ALA A 814 44.00 17.16 12.10
N GLU A 815 44.57 18.37 12.28
CA GLU A 815 46.00 18.62 11.95
C GLU A 815 46.98 18.14 13.04
N LYS A 816 47.01 16.82 13.25
CA LYS A 816 48.23 15.98 13.29
C LYS A 816 47.91 14.53 13.67
N SER A 817 47.39 13.77 12.71
CA SER A 817 47.88 12.40 12.55
C SER A 817 48.06 12.09 11.07
N SER A 818 49.21 11.53 10.71
CA SER A 818 49.45 10.99 9.37
C SER A 818 48.83 9.60 9.30
N LEU A 819 47.50 9.53 9.24
CA LEU A 819 46.78 8.30 8.97
C LEU A 819 46.35 8.30 7.49
N LYS A 820 46.86 7.32 6.75
CA LYS A 820 46.12 6.71 5.63
C LYS A 820 44.71 6.35 6.12
N PRO A 821 43.69 6.23 5.25
CA PRO A 821 42.35 5.79 5.68
C PRO A 821 42.47 4.53 6.55
N SER A 822 42.30 4.73 7.85
CA SER A 822 42.38 3.68 8.85
C SER A 822 40.96 3.22 9.07
N ILE A 823 40.68 2.02 8.60
CA ILE A 823 39.53 1.20 9.00
C ILE A 823 39.31 1.42 10.50
N SER A 824 38.09 1.80 10.92
CA SER A 824 37.86 2.10 12.33
C SER A 824 38.16 0.86 13.17
N PRO A 825 38.52 1.01 14.46
CA PRO A 825 38.67 -0.15 15.34
C PRO A 825 37.45 -1.07 15.31
N ARG A 826 36.24 -0.51 15.20
CA ARG A 826 34.98 -1.25 15.12
C ARG A 826 34.83 -2.01 13.80
N ASP A 827 35.08 -1.36 12.66
CA ASP A 827 35.05 -2.00 11.33
C ASP A 827 36.08 -3.14 11.22
N LYS A 828 37.28 -2.91 11.79
CA LYS A 828 38.33 -3.94 11.85
C LYS A 828 37.88 -5.11 12.72
N VAL A 829 37.28 -4.86 13.88
CA VAL A 829 36.72 -5.91 14.74
C VAL A 829 35.63 -6.71 14.01
N VAL A 830 34.67 -6.05 13.36
CA VAL A 830 33.62 -6.75 12.60
C VAL A 830 34.21 -7.60 11.47
N SER A 831 35.18 -7.07 10.73
CA SER A 831 35.88 -7.82 9.67
C SER A 831 36.71 -8.99 10.22
N ASP A 832 37.42 -8.80 11.34
CA ASP A 832 38.24 -9.82 11.99
C ASP A 832 37.33 -10.93 12.56
N LEU A 833 36.23 -10.59 13.23
CA LEU A 833 35.26 -11.54 13.77
C LEU A 833 34.61 -12.40 12.67
N ALA A 834 34.22 -11.78 11.54
CA ALA A 834 33.68 -12.51 10.40
C ALA A 834 34.71 -13.49 9.80
N ALA A 835 35.97 -13.06 9.67
CA ALA A 835 37.07 -13.91 9.20
C ALA A 835 37.40 -15.05 10.19
N LEU A 836 37.37 -14.78 11.50
CA LEU A 836 37.56 -15.78 12.56
C LEU A 836 36.43 -16.82 12.58
N HIS A 837 35.18 -16.39 12.40
CA HIS A 837 34.03 -17.31 12.31
C HIS A 837 34.09 -18.19 11.05
N ALA A 838 34.49 -17.62 9.90
CA ALA A 838 34.71 -18.40 8.68
C ALA A 838 35.85 -19.43 8.86
N ALA A 839 36.96 -19.03 9.50
CA ALA A 839 38.06 -19.93 9.82
C ALA A 839 37.65 -21.03 10.83
N ALA A 840 36.85 -20.71 11.85
CA ALA A 840 36.28 -21.69 12.76
C ALA A 840 35.35 -22.70 12.05
N THR A 841 34.58 -22.23 11.07
CA THR A 841 33.72 -23.09 10.23
C THR A 841 34.55 -24.06 9.39
N ILE A 842 35.65 -23.60 8.78
CA ILE A 842 36.59 -24.47 8.04
C ILE A 842 37.28 -25.46 8.99
N PHE A 843 37.70 -25.02 10.18
CA PHE A 843 38.29 -25.90 11.21
C PHE A 843 37.33 -27.03 11.61
N PHE A 844 36.03 -26.71 11.80
CA PHE A 844 35.00 -27.70 12.07
C PHE A 844 34.78 -28.68 10.91
N LEU A 845 34.79 -28.21 9.66
CA LEU A 845 34.65 -29.10 8.49
C LEU A 845 35.83 -30.07 8.33
N ASP A 846 37.05 -29.64 8.66
CA ASP A 846 38.26 -30.48 8.57
C ASP A 846 38.43 -31.44 9.75
N ARG A 847 37.97 -31.07 10.97
CA ARG A 847 38.26 -31.82 12.22
C ARG A 847 37.03 -32.38 12.94
N ASN A 848 35.82 -31.98 12.53
CA ASN A 848 34.54 -32.34 13.14
C ASN A 848 34.43 -31.93 14.63
N GLU A 849 35.13 -30.86 15.02
CA GLU A 849 35.06 -30.21 16.33
C GLU A 849 35.35 -28.70 16.18
N TRP A 850 34.79 -27.87 17.06
CA TRP A 850 35.04 -26.42 17.04
C TRP A 850 36.37 -26.08 17.73
N PRO A 851 37.09 -25.03 17.28
CA PRO A 851 38.29 -24.54 17.98
C PRO A 851 37.92 -24.01 19.37
N ALA A 852 38.80 -24.22 20.36
CA ALA A 852 38.60 -23.75 21.73
C ALA A 852 39.10 -22.31 21.93
N ALA A 853 40.10 -21.88 21.15
CA ALA A 853 40.61 -20.51 21.12
C ALA A 853 41.13 -20.13 19.72
N VAL A 854 41.35 -18.84 19.50
CA VAL A 854 41.89 -18.32 18.22
C VAL A 854 43.29 -18.87 17.90
N SER A 855 44.07 -19.27 18.92
CA SER A 855 45.34 -19.98 18.74
C SER A 855 45.21 -21.27 17.93
N ASP A 856 44.10 -22.01 18.07
CA ASP A 856 43.90 -23.28 17.36
C ASP A 856 43.78 -23.06 15.84
N LEU A 857 43.22 -21.92 15.44
CA LEU A 857 43.10 -21.49 14.04
C LEU A 857 44.47 -21.09 13.46
N VAL A 858 45.34 -20.49 14.28
CA VAL A 858 46.73 -20.16 13.90
C VAL A 858 47.55 -21.44 13.73
N ASP A 859 47.46 -22.39 14.67
CA ASP A 859 48.17 -23.67 14.61
C ASP A 859 47.66 -24.56 13.46
N ALA A 860 46.37 -24.49 13.13
CA ALA A 860 45.79 -25.08 11.93
C ALA A 860 46.19 -24.36 10.63
N LYS A 861 46.84 -23.19 10.70
CA LYS A 861 47.23 -22.32 9.58
C LYS A 861 46.06 -21.77 8.76
N LEU A 862 44.88 -21.70 9.36
CA LEU A 862 43.67 -21.12 8.74
C LEU A 862 43.69 -19.59 8.80
N ILE A 863 44.39 -19.01 9.78
CA ILE A 863 44.67 -17.58 9.90
C ILE A 863 46.17 -17.36 10.18
N GLN A 864 46.70 -16.17 9.87
CA GLN A 864 48.13 -15.85 10.06
C GLN A 864 48.40 -14.53 10.80
N SER A 865 47.41 -13.63 10.90
CA SER A 865 47.62 -12.25 11.35
C SER A 865 46.55 -11.69 12.30
N ILE A 866 45.47 -12.44 12.56
CA ILE A 866 44.37 -12.03 13.43
C ILE A 866 44.51 -12.79 14.75
N THR A 867 45.28 -12.22 15.68
CA THR A 867 45.55 -12.82 16.99
C THR A 867 45.07 -11.97 18.17
N THR A 868 44.95 -10.66 17.96
CA THR A 868 44.47 -9.70 18.96
C THR A 868 43.59 -8.65 18.28
N ASP A 869 42.67 -8.08 19.05
CA ASP A 869 41.84 -6.95 18.63
C ASP A 869 42.67 -5.65 18.47
N PRO A 870 42.08 -4.53 18.01
CA PRO A 870 42.77 -3.25 17.83
C PRO A 870 43.31 -2.60 19.12
N TRP A 871 42.84 -3.04 20.29
CA TRP A 871 43.21 -2.51 21.61
C TRP A 871 44.25 -3.41 22.32
N GLY A 872 44.47 -4.62 21.80
CA GLY A 872 45.46 -5.58 22.27
C GLY A 872 44.88 -6.70 23.14
N GLY A 873 43.55 -6.81 23.23
CA GLY A 873 42.87 -7.95 23.84
C GLY A 873 42.86 -9.18 22.92
N GLU A 874 42.55 -10.35 23.50
CA GLU A 874 42.38 -11.60 22.75
C GLU A 874 40.92 -11.77 22.34
N TYR A 875 40.67 -12.04 21.06
CA TYR A 875 39.37 -12.48 20.57
C TYR A 875 38.99 -13.84 21.19
N GLN A 876 37.76 -13.96 21.66
CA GLN A 876 37.26 -15.16 22.33
C GLN A 876 36.41 -16.01 21.39
N ILE A 877 36.53 -17.33 21.51
CA ILE A 877 35.66 -18.29 20.83
C ILE A 877 34.73 -18.91 21.87
N ILE A 878 33.42 -18.71 21.69
CA ILE A 878 32.39 -19.22 22.58
C ILE A 878 31.66 -20.36 21.86
N GLN A 879 31.70 -21.55 22.46
CA GLN A 879 31.06 -22.75 21.91
C GLN A 879 29.68 -22.95 22.52
N SER A 880 28.64 -23.13 21.69
CA SER A 880 27.26 -23.38 22.14
C SER A 880 26.62 -24.49 21.31
N GLY A 881 26.86 -25.74 21.73
CA GLY A 881 26.38 -26.93 21.04
C GLY A 881 26.96 -27.06 19.63
N ASN A 882 26.11 -27.00 18.61
CA ASN A 882 26.52 -27.04 17.21
C ASN A 882 26.87 -25.66 16.61
N LYS A 883 26.88 -24.58 17.42
CA LYS A 883 27.22 -23.22 16.99
C LYS A 883 28.52 -22.73 17.63
N VAL A 884 29.20 -21.82 16.93
CA VAL A 884 30.34 -21.05 17.43
C VAL A 884 30.02 -19.57 17.34
N GLU A 885 30.32 -18.82 18.39
CA GLU A 885 30.31 -17.36 18.42
C GLU A 885 31.75 -16.87 18.56
N VAL A 886 32.09 -15.74 17.93
CA VAL A 886 33.35 -15.04 18.17
C VAL A 886 33.06 -13.68 18.80
N LEU A 887 33.78 -13.34 19.87
CA LEU A 887 33.56 -12.17 20.71
C LEU A 887 34.83 -11.30 20.83
N CYS A 888 34.63 -9.99 20.87
CA CYS A 888 35.60 -8.97 21.28
C CYS A 888 35.02 -8.17 22.46
N LEU A 889 35.77 -8.00 23.55
CA LEU A 889 35.32 -7.31 24.79
C LEU A 889 35.59 -5.79 24.79
N GLY A 890 35.55 -5.13 23.62
CA GLY A 890 35.89 -3.71 23.50
C GLY A 890 37.31 -3.35 23.99
N ALA A 891 37.52 -2.07 24.28
CA ALA A 891 38.83 -1.53 24.69
C ALA A 891 39.17 -1.72 26.18
N ASP A 892 38.19 -1.89 27.07
CA ASP A 892 38.41 -2.13 28.51
C ASP A 892 38.70 -3.61 28.85
N GLY A 893 38.40 -4.52 27.92
CA GLY A 893 38.67 -5.96 28.06
C GLY A 893 37.76 -6.67 29.06
N SER A 894 36.57 -6.12 29.32
CA SER A 894 35.56 -6.67 30.22
C SER A 894 34.19 -6.80 29.54
N GLU A 895 33.35 -7.73 30.01
CA GLU A 895 32.05 -8.02 29.38
C GLU A 895 31.06 -6.88 29.65
N GLY A 896 30.64 -6.17 28.59
CA GLY A 896 29.66 -5.08 28.65
C GLY A 896 30.05 -3.86 27.80
N GLY A 897 30.09 -2.69 28.45
CA GLY A 897 30.54 -1.42 27.86
C GLY A 897 29.60 -0.74 26.85
N ILE A 898 30.01 0.46 26.39
CA ILE A 898 29.36 1.25 25.34
C ILE A 898 30.40 1.89 24.42
N GLY A 899 30.05 2.21 23.17
CA GLY A 899 30.96 2.82 22.21
C GLY A 899 32.14 1.90 21.85
N LEU A 900 33.37 2.35 22.08
CA LEU A 900 34.60 1.55 21.88
C LEU A 900 34.81 0.48 22.96
N GLU A 901 34.14 0.62 24.10
CA GLU A 901 34.17 -0.36 25.20
C GLU A 901 33.11 -1.47 25.02
N ALA A 902 32.23 -1.36 24.02
CA ALA A 902 31.14 -2.30 23.83
C ALA A 902 31.62 -3.67 23.31
N ASP A 903 31.12 -4.74 23.93
CA ASP A 903 31.10 -6.10 23.37
C ASP A 903 30.69 -6.09 21.89
N VAL A 904 31.49 -6.72 21.03
CA VAL A 904 31.11 -7.02 19.64
C VAL A 904 31.11 -8.53 19.43
N ARG A 905 29.94 -9.08 19.13
CA ARG A 905 29.68 -10.51 18.95
C ARG A 905 29.31 -10.82 17.50
N TYR A 906 29.78 -11.96 17.00
CA TYR A 906 29.47 -12.45 15.66
C TYR A 906 29.08 -13.93 15.69
N SER A 907 27.81 -14.20 15.41
CA SER A 907 27.18 -15.53 15.37
C SER A 907 26.04 -15.55 14.32
N PRO A 908 26.35 -15.62 13.01
CA PRO A 908 25.35 -15.70 11.95
C PRO A 908 24.51 -17.00 11.95
#